data_AF-A0A820VVW2-F1
#
_entry.id   AF-A0A820VVW2-F1
#
_cell.length_a   1.000
_cell.length_b   1.000
_cell.length_c   1.000
_cell.angle_alpha   90.00
_cell.angle_beta   90.00
_cell.angle_gamma   90.00
#
_symmetry.space_group_name_H-M   'P 1'
#
loop_
_entity.id
_entity.type
_entity.pdbx_description
1 polymer ?
#
loop_
_entity_poly.entity_id
_entity_poly.type
_entity_poly.pdbx_seq_one_letter_code
_entity_poly.pdbx_strand_id
1 'polypeptide(L)'
;DLLPEQSPDLFQKWIFRFLYEIITASTKYPLVSGMYRFVTLVMNICLKLNFFKSDRLIPTTRGGIEIMDIDINENEQVASVCTLVRRFAHEVLSRQKQYRDDLLISCLQFIISLPSECIDYDFSDYVPAIQLALNIGLTYLPLAEQTINSLERWSQSTALNLSNYYDQILPFLDDFLRLSHDQGEDVNVRAIISSLQEKTRLNSKSKHVLPTRMLKKTKHIKHLFEDSDMRRVQFRILKYLGSIGNRTNHYLIDNASNYLIKEAVAWDNENHLTFNVPFDDIKPTIHLDIFLPRIVDLALHSSDRQTKITACELLQSIMLYMIGKSANNRSNAAASYEKLYARLFPVVLELSCDSDTVDGMTSGRNASIRDFRDVCLKKFLKWAVKHAGGFDKSAYVKNATSILKRIISFSMHPNSFKRLRSTLAWNSIYTLYRESETLIDVYTLQLLYVFVESLAIAQGDDPSLGTQRQAIETLSHVQRIIKEKSQVFIKETSKQHRPSSWTDATFDVAVRWLLRQCGRIETESRRKYIELACTFIPLLSGIRSIREYFELKVKSDGNVYFIELFEGTLSKEKKRKFKANLANQTCFTNMSEQFSVPMVYQWLDTVIALLDCYTWVYSQGFLNPILFQGKFIKFLTTD
;
A
#
# COMPACT_ATOMS: atom_id res chain seq x y z
N ASP A 1 -26.85 -0.31 18.02
CA ASP A 1 -28.28 -0.40 18.36
C ASP A 1 -28.54 -0.11 19.83
N LEU A 2 -27.96 -0.83 20.79
CA LEU A 2 -28.25 -0.60 22.22
C LEU A 2 -27.67 0.69 22.83
N LEU A 3 -26.39 0.99 22.58
CA LEU A 3 -25.69 2.14 23.18
C LEU A 3 -26.17 3.53 22.72
N PRO A 4 -26.55 3.76 21.45
CA PRO A 4 -26.99 5.09 21.00
C PRO A 4 -28.36 5.53 21.52
N GLU A 5 -29.19 4.57 21.97
CA GLU A 5 -30.58 4.79 22.41
C GLU A 5 -30.73 4.89 23.93
N GLN A 6 -29.80 4.30 24.70
CA GLN A 6 -29.81 4.33 26.16
C GLN A 6 -28.88 5.44 26.69
N SER A 7 -29.47 6.46 27.32
CA SER A 7 -28.83 7.53 28.13
C SER A 7 -27.31 7.72 27.90
N PRO A 8 -26.88 8.54 26.90
CA PRO A 8 -25.47 8.70 26.56
C PRO A 8 -24.62 9.25 27.72
N ASP A 9 -25.24 9.95 28.67
CA ASP A 9 -24.60 10.55 29.85
C ASP A 9 -23.95 9.50 30.77
N LEU A 10 -24.56 8.30 30.89
CA LEU A 10 -23.99 7.21 31.69
C LEU A 10 -22.72 6.63 31.07
N PHE A 11 -22.56 6.77 29.75
CA PHE A 11 -21.41 6.25 29.03
C PHE A 11 -20.17 7.13 29.16
N GLN A 12 -20.30 8.40 29.55
CA GLN A 12 -19.20 9.36 29.63
C GLN A 12 -18.00 8.85 30.44
N LYS A 13 -18.26 8.20 31.58
CA LYS A 13 -17.22 7.65 32.48
C LYS A 13 -16.46 6.46 31.88
N TRP A 14 -17.04 5.79 30.88
CA TRP A 14 -16.47 4.59 30.26
C TRP A 14 -15.69 4.91 28.98
N ILE A 15 -15.79 6.13 28.44
CA ILE A 15 -15.19 6.52 27.15
C ILE A 15 -13.71 6.17 27.09
N PHE A 16 -12.90 6.64 28.05
CA PHE A 16 -11.45 6.41 28.01
C PHE A 16 -11.09 4.93 28.11
N ARG A 17 -11.64 4.22 29.10
CA ARG A 17 -11.30 2.80 29.31
C ARG A 17 -11.74 1.93 28.14
N PHE A 18 -12.94 2.17 27.62
CA PHE A 18 -13.47 1.42 26.48
C PHE A 18 -12.65 1.68 25.21
N LEU A 19 -12.33 2.96 24.91
CA LEU A 19 -11.49 3.29 23.76
C LEU A 19 -10.09 2.68 23.88
N TYR A 20 -9.48 2.71 25.07
CA TYR A 20 -8.16 2.13 25.29
C TYR A 20 -8.12 0.63 24.98
N GLU A 21 -9.09 -0.15 25.47
CA GLU A 21 -9.16 -1.59 25.23
C GLU A 21 -9.45 -1.90 23.75
N ILE A 22 -10.40 -1.20 23.12
CA ILE A 22 -10.74 -1.42 21.71
C ILE A 22 -9.59 -1.03 20.79
N ILE A 23 -8.90 0.08 21.05
CA ILE A 23 -7.73 0.51 20.27
C ILE A 23 -6.59 -0.49 20.44
N THR A 24 -6.32 -0.96 21.66
CA THR A 24 -5.30 -1.99 21.91
C THR A 24 -5.63 -3.33 21.24
N ALA A 25 -6.90 -3.71 21.22
CA ALA A 25 -7.35 -4.89 20.47
C ALA A 25 -7.24 -4.67 18.94
N SER A 26 -7.55 -3.47 18.45
CA SER A 26 -7.47 -3.11 17.04
C SER A 26 -6.03 -3.05 16.52
N THR A 27 -5.05 -2.67 17.35
CA THR A 27 -3.63 -2.69 16.95
C THR A 27 -3.13 -4.13 16.79
N LYS A 28 -3.60 -5.06 17.63
CA LYS A 28 -3.31 -6.51 17.53
C LYS A 28 -4.06 -7.20 16.40
N TYR A 29 -5.31 -6.83 16.15
CA TYR A 29 -6.18 -7.43 15.14
C TYR A 29 -6.72 -6.37 14.14
N PRO A 30 -5.86 -5.82 13.27
CA PRO A 30 -6.23 -4.70 12.40
C PRO A 30 -7.25 -5.01 11.30
N LEU A 31 -7.47 -6.29 11.00
CA LEU A 31 -8.35 -6.70 9.88
C LEU A 31 -9.82 -6.90 10.32
N VAL A 32 -10.17 -6.56 11.55
CA VAL A 32 -11.51 -6.76 12.10
C VAL A 32 -12.33 -5.46 11.99
N SER A 33 -13.27 -5.42 11.04
CA SER A 33 -14.09 -4.21 10.75
C SER A 33 -14.91 -3.73 11.96
N GLY A 34 -15.38 -4.67 12.80
CA GLY A 34 -16.14 -4.38 14.01
C GLY A 34 -15.45 -3.45 15.01
N MET A 35 -14.11 -3.51 15.13
CA MET A 35 -13.37 -2.67 16.07
C MET A 35 -13.49 -1.18 15.68
N TYR A 36 -13.35 -0.87 14.39
CA TYR A 36 -13.52 0.49 13.88
C TYR A 36 -14.96 0.99 14.02
N ARG A 37 -15.95 0.12 13.84
CA ARG A 37 -17.36 0.44 14.07
C ARG A 37 -17.65 0.78 15.53
N PHE A 38 -17.04 0.07 16.49
CA PHE A 38 -17.16 0.40 17.90
C PHE A 38 -16.57 1.77 18.22
N VAL A 39 -15.38 2.09 17.70
CA VAL A 39 -14.77 3.41 17.90
C VAL A 39 -15.65 4.51 17.26
N THR A 40 -16.17 4.28 16.05
CA THR A 40 -17.10 5.21 15.37
C THR A 40 -18.34 5.49 16.22
N LEU A 41 -18.92 4.45 16.82
CA LEU A 41 -20.07 4.59 17.71
C LEU A 41 -19.75 5.45 18.93
N VAL A 42 -18.58 5.24 19.54
CA VAL A 42 -18.14 6.06 20.68
C VAL A 42 -17.91 7.51 20.26
N MET A 43 -17.28 7.76 19.11
CA MET A 43 -17.10 9.13 18.59
C MET A 43 -18.44 9.84 18.37
N ASN A 44 -19.44 9.14 17.82
CA ASN A 44 -20.79 9.67 17.66
C ASN A 44 -21.47 10.00 19.00
N ILE A 45 -21.23 9.20 20.05
CA ILE A 45 -21.70 9.51 21.41
C ILE A 45 -20.98 10.75 21.95
N CYS A 46 -19.65 10.84 21.81
CA CYS A 46 -18.88 12.00 22.24
C CYS A 46 -19.36 13.31 21.57
N LEU A 47 -19.74 13.23 20.29
CA LEU A 47 -20.31 14.37 19.56
C LEU A 47 -21.67 14.79 20.09
N LYS A 48 -22.55 13.84 20.43
CA LYS A 48 -23.85 14.13 21.06
C LYS A 48 -23.69 14.79 22.44
N LEU A 49 -22.67 14.36 23.19
CA LEU A 49 -22.36 14.89 24.53
C LEU A 49 -21.55 16.20 24.50
N ASN A 50 -21.13 16.68 23.32
CA ASN A 50 -20.15 17.77 23.20
C ASN A 50 -18.89 17.56 24.05
N PHE A 51 -18.44 16.31 24.22
CA PHE A 51 -17.37 15.91 25.15
C PHE A 51 -16.05 16.64 24.93
N PHE A 52 -15.76 17.07 23.69
CA PHE A 52 -14.52 17.73 23.31
C PHE A 52 -14.61 19.27 23.24
N LYS A 53 -15.80 19.87 23.37
CA LYS A 53 -15.96 21.32 23.25
C LYS A 53 -15.41 22.05 24.48
N SER A 54 -14.64 23.09 24.18
CA SER A 54 -13.76 23.85 25.08
C SER A 54 -14.48 24.87 25.97
N ASP A 55 -15.38 24.44 26.84
CA ASP A 55 -15.65 25.17 28.10
C ASP A 55 -14.80 24.63 29.27
N ARG A 56 -13.93 23.64 28.97
CA ARG A 56 -13.15 22.88 29.95
C ARG A 56 -11.64 22.87 29.69
N LEU A 57 -11.14 23.67 28.73
CA LEU A 57 -9.73 23.62 28.28
C LEU A 57 -9.05 25.01 28.26
N ILE A 58 -9.33 25.88 29.23
CA ILE A 58 -8.54 27.11 29.42
C ILE A 58 -7.73 27.01 30.71
N PRO A 59 -6.40 26.90 30.68
CA PRO A 59 -5.57 27.28 31.81
C PRO A 59 -5.44 28.81 31.79
N THR A 60 -6.38 29.53 32.42
CA THR A 60 -6.22 30.98 32.60
C THR A 60 -5.16 31.25 33.66
N THR A 61 -3.93 31.49 33.22
CA THR A 61 -2.98 32.29 33.99
C THR A 61 -3.47 33.74 34.01
N ARG A 62 -4.20 34.12 35.07
CA ARG A 62 -4.16 35.46 35.72
C ARG A 62 -5.20 35.57 36.84
N GLY A 63 -4.71 35.52 38.07
CA GLY A 63 -5.21 36.28 39.23
C GLY A 63 -6.50 35.81 39.90
N GLY A 64 -6.36 35.29 41.13
CA GLY A 64 -7.46 35.21 42.10
C GLY A 64 -7.58 33.83 42.75
N ILE A 65 -7.12 33.73 43.99
CA ILE A 65 -7.34 32.59 44.89
C ILE A 65 -8.82 32.58 45.27
N GLU A 66 -9.54 31.49 45.03
CA GLU A 66 -10.55 30.89 45.93
C GLU A 66 -11.14 29.57 45.36
N ILE A 67 -10.65 28.45 45.90
CA ILE A 67 -11.30 27.17 46.23
C ILE A 67 -12.45 26.65 45.31
N MET A 68 -12.17 25.57 44.55
CA MET A 68 -12.89 24.28 44.63
C MET A 68 -12.20 23.17 43.79
N ASP A 69 -11.68 22.16 44.47
CA ASP A 69 -10.91 21.01 43.97
C ASP A 69 -11.76 19.95 43.24
N ILE A 70 -12.26 20.20 42.01
CA ILE A 70 -12.98 19.14 41.24
C ILE A 70 -12.53 18.94 39.77
N ASP A 71 -11.95 19.91 39.04
CA ASP A 71 -11.91 19.80 37.56
C ASP A 71 -10.56 19.43 36.90
N ILE A 72 -9.51 19.08 37.64
CA ILE A 72 -8.20 18.76 37.02
C ILE A 72 -8.20 17.37 36.35
N ASN A 73 -8.88 16.37 36.95
CA ASN A 73 -8.85 14.97 36.49
C ASN A 73 -9.71 14.74 35.22
N GLU A 74 -10.85 15.41 35.08
CA GLU A 74 -11.71 15.26 33.89
C GLU A 74 -11.08 15.89 32.64
N ASN A 75 -10.40 17.03 32.80
CA ASN A 75 -9.74 17.73 31.68
C ASN A 75 -8.51 16.96 31.19
N GLU A 76 -7.76 16.35 32.11
CA GLU A 76 -6.65 15.45 31.79
C GLU A 76 -7.13 14.19 31.05
N GLN A 77 -8.31 13.66 31.42
CA GLN A 77 -8.94 12.54 30.69
C GLN A 77 -9.38 12.94 29.28
N VAL A 78 -10.01 14.11 29.09
CA VAL A 78 -10.40 14.59 27.75
C VAL A 78 -9.17 14.77 26.85
N ALA A 79 -8.10 15.38 27.36
CA ALA A 79 -6.83 15.56 26.63
C ALA A 79 -6.17 14.21 26.28
N SER A 80 -6.21 13.25 27.22
CA SER A 80 -5.69 11.90 27.02
C SER A 80 -6.48 11.12 25.96
N VAL A 81 -7.83 11.22 25.98
CA VAL A 81 -8.70 10.63 24.94
C VAL A 81 -8.39 11.26 23.59
N CYS A 82 -8.29 12.58 23.50
CA CYS A 82 -7.98 13.27 22.24
C CYS A 82 -6.63 12.82 21.67
N THR A 83 -5.60 12.72 22.53
CA THR A 83 -4.27 12.25 22.13
C THR A 83 -4.29 10.79 21.65
N LEU A 84 -5.01 9.91 22.36
CA LEU A 84 -5.16 8.51 22.00
C LEU A 84 -5.87 8.34 20.64
N VAL A 85 -6.99 9.04 20.45
CA VAL A 85 -7.78 8.99 19.20
C VAL A 85 -6.97 9.58 18.04
N ARG A 86 -6.24 10.67 18.24
CA ARG A 86 -5.38 11.28 17.22
C ARG A 86 -4.29 10.31 16.77
N ARG A 87 -3.56 9.69 17.69
CA ARG A 87 -2.53 8.69 17.36
C ARG A 87 -3.11 7.50 16.60
N PHE A 88 -4.26 7.01 17.05
CA PHE A 88 -4.96 5.92 16.36
C PHE A 88 -5.44 6.33 14.97
N ALA A 89 -5.95 7.55 14.79
CA ALA A 89 -6.38 8.06 13.50
C ALA A 89 -5.23 8.09 12.48
N HIS A 90 -4.05 8.59 12.84
CA HIS A 90 -2.88 8.56 11.93
C HIS A 90 -2.44 7.13 11.59
N GLU A 91 -2.51 6.20 12.55
CA GLU A 91 -2.25 4.79 12.28
C GLU A 91 -3.26 4.20 11.29
N VAL A 92 -4.54 4.51 11.44
CA VAL A 92 -5.60 4.09 10.50
C VAL A 92 -5.43 4.74 9.13
N LEU A 93 -5.06 6.03 9.05
CA LEU A 93 -4.82 6.75 7.79
C LEU A 93 -3.66 6.14 6.97
N SER A 94 -2.64 5.63 7.65
CA SER A 94 -1.54 4.87 7.04
C SER A 94 -2.04 3.51 6.52
N ARG A 95 -2.73 2.73 7.36
CA ARG A 95 -3.16 1.35 7.06
C ARG A 95 -4.30 1.25 6.05
N GLN A 96 -5.26 2.19 6.05
CA GLN A 96 -6.45 2.16 5.18
C GLN A 96 -6.11 2.09 3.69
N LYS A 97 -4.89 2.50 3.28
CA LYS A 97 -4.43 2.42 1.89
C LYS A 97 -4.45 1.00 1.34
N GLN A 98 -4.62 -0.02 2.18
CA GLN A 98 -4.59 -1.44 1.79
C GLN A 98 -5.88 -2.19 2.08
N TYR A 99 -6.74 -1.60 2.90
CA TYR A 99 -8.00 -2.20 3.26
C TYR A 99 -8.95 -2.14 2.07
N ARG A 100 -9.95 -3.03 2.10
CA ARG A 100 -10.97 -3.15 1.06
C ARG A 100 -12.35 -3.29 1.66
N ASP A 101 -13.34 -3.02 0.82
CA ASP A 101 -14.74 -3.34 1.03
C ASP A 101 -15.21 -2.87 2.42
N ASP A 102 -15.86 -3.75 3.17
CA ASP A 102 -16.43 -3.46 4.49
C ASP A 102 -15.41 -2.93 5.51
N LEU A 103 -14.17 -3.42 5.47
CA LEU A 103 -13.12 -2.97 6.37
C LEU A 103 -12.72 -1.53 6.05
N LEU A 104 -12.54 -1.21 4.77
CA LEU A 104 -12.22 0.14 4.32
C LEU A 104 -13.36 1.11 4.65
N ILE A 105 -14.60 0.72 4.36
CA ILE A 105 -15.79 1.52 4.69
C ILE A 105 -15.84 1.79 6.20
N SER A 106 -15.64 0.78 7.03
CA SER A 106 -15.65 0.93 8.50
C SER A 106 -14.54 1.86 9.01
N CYS A 107 -13.35 1.82 8.40
CA CYS A 107 -12.26 2.75 8.73
C CYS A 107 -12.55 4.19 8.29
N LEU A 108 -13.11 4.37 7.10
CA LEU A 108 -13.51 5.69 6.59
C LEU A 108 -14.64 6.30 7.42
N GLN A 109 -15.63 5.50 7.81
CA GLN A 109 -16.69 5.93 8.73
C GLN A 109 -16.12 6.41 10.07
N PHE A 110 -15.11 5.71 10.61
CA PHE A 110 -14.40 6.16 11.80
C PHE A 110 -13.71 7.51 11.57
N ILE A 111 -12.90 7.63 10.52
CA ILE A 111 -12.17 8.87 10.20
C ILE A 111 -13.12 10.05 10.03
N ILE A 112 -14.22 9.86 9.30
CA ILE A 112 -15.23 10.88 9.05
C ILE A 112 -16.01 11.24 10.32
N SER A 113 -16.16 10.32 11.26
CA SER A 113 -16.84 10.59 12.54
C SER A 113 -16.02 11.45 13.51
N LEU A 114 -14.73 11.73 13.23
CA LEU A 114 -13.85 12.42 14.18
C LEU A 114 -14.28 13.89 14.44
N PRO A 115 -14.30 14.34 15.71
CA PRO A 115 -14.52 15.75 16.09
C PRO A 115 -13.44 16.68 15.51
N SER A 116 -13.78 17.96 15.31
CA SER A 116 -12.85 18.96 14.77
C SER A 116 -11.58 19.14 15.62
N GLU A 117 -11.73 18.99 16.93
CA GLU A 117 -10.70 19.15 17.96
C GLU A 117 -9.63 18.05 17.91
N CYS A 118 -9.92 16.92 17.25
CA CYS A 118 -8.96 15.84 17.08
C CYS A 118 -8.11 15.99 15.81
N ILE A 119 -8.57 16.78 14.82
CA ILE A 119 -8.04 16.85 13.45
C ILE A 119 -7.37 18.21 13.15
N ASP A 120 -7.43 19.14 14.10
CA ASP A 120 -6.99 20.54 14.00
C ASP A 120 -5.54 20.77 13.53
N TYR A 121 -4.58 19.95 13.96
CA TYR A 121 -3.16 20.20 13.66
C TYR A 121 -2.67 19.66 12.30
N ASP A 122 -3.31 18.62 11.74
CA ASP A 122 -2.79 17.86 10.58
C ASP A 122 -3.88 17.49 9.55
N PHE A 123 -4.81 18.40 9.26
CA PHE A 123 -5.95 18.11 8.37
C PHE A 123 -5.55 17.61 6.96
N SER A 124 -4.38 18.04 6.45
CA SER A 124 -3.84 17.59 5.16
C SER A 124 -3.77 16.06 5.02
N ASP A 125 -3.45 15.35 6.10
CA ASP A 125 -3.35 13.88 6.10
C ASP A 125 -4.71 13.18 5.93
N TYR A 126 -5.80 13.87 6.25
CA TYR A 126 -7.17 13.35 6.21
C TYR A 126 -7.83 13.56 4.84
N VAL A 127 -7.36 14.53 4.03
CA VAL A 127 -7.91 14.84 2.70
C VAL A 127 -7.99 13.60 1.80
N PRO A 128 -6.95 12.74 1.67
CA PRO A 128 -7.04 11.54 0.84
C PRO A 128 -8.10 10.53 1.32
N ALA A 129 -8.40 10.49 2.62
CA ALA A 129 -9.46 9.65 3.17
C ALA A 129 -10.85 10.20 2.78
N ILE A 130 -11.03 11.52 2.85
CA ILE A 130 -12.27 12.19 2.46
C ILE A 130 -12.56 11.98 0.97
N GLN A 131 -11.56 12.19 0.11
CA GLN A 131 -11.67 11.93 -1.33
C GLN A 131 -12.08 10.48 -1.62
N LEU A 132 -11.46 9.53 -0.92
CA LEU A 132 -11.79 8.10 -1.06
C LEU A 132 -13.21 7.78 -0.59
N ALA A 133 -13.67 8.39 0.51
CA ALA A 133 -15.02 8.20 1.01
C ALA A 133 -16.08 8.79 0.07
N LEU A 134 -15.80 9.94 -0.57
CA LEU A 134 -16.68 10.50 -1.59
C LEU A 134 -16.76 9.58 -2.83
N ASN A 135 -15.63 9.06 -3.31
CA ASN A 135 -15.63 8.12 -4.44
C ASN A 135 -16.44 6.84 -4.14
N ILE A 136 -16.22 6.23 -2.97
CA ILE A 136 -17.00 5.05 -2.53
C ILE A 136 -18.48 5.44 -2.30
N GLY A 137 -18.73 6.69 -1.91
CA GLY A 137 -20.07 7.23 -1.71
C GLY A 137 -20.95 7.22 -2.95
N LEU A 138 -20.38 7.14 -4.16
CA LEU A 138 -21.13 7.00 -5.41
C LEU A 138 -21.89 5.67 -5.48
N THR A 139 -21.33 4.59 -4.90
CA THR A 139 -21.98 3.27 -4.83
C THR A 139 -22.64 3.02 -3.46
N TYR A 140 -22.06 3.54 -2.38
CA TYR A 140 -22.55 3.36 -1.01
C TYR A 140 -23.00 4.69 -0.37
N LEU A 141 -24.27 5.04 -0.60
CA LEU A 141 -24.86 6.32 -0.21
C LEU A 141 -24.79 6.67 1.29
N PRO A 142 -24.92 5.74 2.25
CA PRO A 142 -24.82 6.09 3.67
C PRO A 142 -23.47 6.71 4.05
N LEU A 143 -22.38 6.28 3.40
CA LEU A 143 -21.06 6.88 3.59
C LEU A 143 -21.00 8.30 3.00
N ALA A 144 -21.59 8.52 1.83
CA ALA A 144 -21.69 9.85 1.24
C ALA A 144 -22.43 10.81 2.17
N GLU A 145 -23.59 10.41 2.70
CA GLU A 145 -24.37 11.23 3.63
C GLU A 145 -23.58 11.58 4.89
N GLN A 146 -22.90 10.59 5.49
CA GLN A 146 -22.05 10.81 6.66
C GLN A 146 -20.89 11.77 6.34
N THR A 147 -20.29 11.65 5.16
CA THR A 147 -19.18 12.52 4.71
C THR A 147 -19.64 13.97 4.56
N ILE A 148 -20.79 14.22 3.95
CA ILE A 148 -21.33 15.58 3.81
C ILE A 148 -21.68 16.16 5.18
N ASN A 149 -22.30 15.39 6.08
CA ASN A 149 -22.61 15.86 7.44
C ASN A 149 -21.33 16.26 8.22
N SER A 150 -20.25 15.49 8.05
CA SER A 150 -18.97 15.82 8.68
C SER A 150 -18.29 17.03 8.05
N LEU A 151 -18.35 17.18 6.72
CA LEU A 151 -17.84 18.37 6.03
C LEU A 151 -18.59 19.64 6.48
N GLU A 152 -19.92 19.59 6.57
CA GLU A 152 -20.74 20.66 7.12
C GLU A 152 -20.29 21.03 8.55
N ARG A 153 -20.09 20.04 9.42
CA ARG A 153 -19.61 20.26 10.79
C ARG A 153 -18.21 20.87 10.82
N TRP A 154 -17.27 20.34 10.04
CA TRP A 154 -15.90 20.82 10.01
C TRP A 154 -15.80 22.23 9.42
N SER A 155 -16.68 22.58 8.48
CA SER A 155 -16.77 23.94 7.92
C SER A 155 -17.18 25.01 8.94
N GLN A 156 -17.88 24.63 10.01
CA GLN A 156 -18.28 25.53 11.09
C GLN A 156 -17.14 25.83 12.09
N SER A 157 -16.09 24.98 12.11
CA SER A 157 -14.95 25.16 13.01
C SER A 157 -13.94 26.12 12.40
N THR A 158 -13.68 27.25 13.07
CA THR A 158 -12.70 28.25 12.65
C THR A 158 -11.25 27.74 12.74
N ALA A 159 -10.99 26.71 13.55
CA ALA A 159 -9.64 26.17 13.76
C ALA A 159 -9.13 25.35 12.57
N LEU A 160 -10.03 24.70 11.81
CA LEU A 160 -9.65 23.77 10.73
C LEU A 160 -9.27 24.47 9.42
N ASN A 161 -9.68 25.73 9.21
CA ASN A 161 -9.47 26.48 7.96
C ASN A 161 -9.69 25.63 6.69
N LEU A 162 -10.83 24.94 6.62
CA LEU A 162 -11.19 24.01 5.54
C LEU A 162 -11.15 24.65 4.14
N SER A 163 -11.22 25.99 4.07
CA SER A 163 -11.09 26.78 2.84
C SER A 163 -9.85 26.46 2.01
N ASN A 164 -8.75 26.06 2.67
CA ASN A 164 -7.47 25.81 2.00
C ASN A 164 -7.40 24.46 1.28
N TYR A 165 -8.36 23.57 1.51
CA TYR A 165 -8.36 22.20 0.97
C TYR A 165 -9.53 21.92 0.02
N TYR A 166 -10.38 22.93 -0.26
CA TYR A 166 -11.53 22.78 -1.15
C TYR A 166 -11.15 22.52 -2.60
N ASP A 167 -9.97 22.98 -3.04
CA ASP A 167 -9.35 22.66 -4.34
C ASP A 167 -9.25 21.14 -4.59
N GLN A 168 -9.03 20.37 -3.52
CA GLN A 168 -8.84 18.93 -3.57
C GLN A 168 -10.11 18.14 -3.25
N ILE A 169 -11.04 18.70 -2.48
CA ILE A 169 -12.25 17.98 -2.02
C ILE A 169 -13.44 18.19 -2.96
N LEU A 170 -13.72 19.44 -3.35
CA LEU A 170 -14.93 19.79 -4.11
C LEU A 170 -15.05 19.07 -5.46
N PRO A 171 -13.97 18.86 -6.25
CA PRO A 171 -14.05 18.13 -7.52
C PRO A 171 -14.73 16.76 -7.44
N PHE A 172 -14.58 16.04 -6.31
CA PHE A 172 -15.20 14.73 -6.13
C PHE A 172 -16.72 14.79 -5.91
N LEU A 173 -17.28 15.98 -5.67
CA LEU A 173 -18.73 16.18 -5.58
C LEU A 173 -19.38 16.34 -6.96
N ASP A 174 -18.61 16.68 -8.00
CA ASP A 174 -19.10 16.85 -9.37
C ASP A 174 -19.67 15.54 -9.91
N ASP A 175 -19.02 14.41 -9.63
CA ASP A 175 -19.47 13.08 -10.06
C ASP A 175 -20.88 12.75 -9.54
N PHE A 176 -21.21 13.15 -8.30
CA PHE A 176 -22.56 12.99 -7.75
C PHE A 176 -23.61 13.80 -8.50
N LEU A 177 -23.25 14.97 -9.04
CA LEU A 177 -24.14 15.86 -9.78
C LEU A 177 -24.32 15.44 -11.24
N ARG A 178 -23.32 14.77 -11.83
CA ARG A 178 -23.35 14.29 -13.23
C ARG A 178 -24.12 12.98 -13.41
N LEU A 179 -24.28 12.17 -12.37
CA LEU A 179 -25.04 10.93 -12.43
C LEU A 179 -26.52 11.21 -12.75
N SER A 180 -26.94 10.83 -13.95
CA SER A 180 -28.30 11.03 -14.46
C SER A 180 -29.24 9.88 -14.10
N HIS A 181 -30.53 10.19 -14.14
CA HIS A 181 -31.64 9.55 -13.43
C HIS A 181 -31.96 8.07 -13.74
N ASP A 182 -31.33 7.46 -14.74
CA ASP A 182 -31.80 6.19 -15.35
C ASP A 182 -31.13 4.93 -14.79
N GLN A 183 -30.06 5.05 -13.98
CA GLN A 183 -29.31 3.88 -13.47
C GLN A 183 -29.60 3.52 -12.00
N GLY A 184 -30.40 4.33 -11.29
CA GLY A 184 -30.62 4.19 -9.84
C GLY A 184 -31.70 3.19 -9.42
N GLU A 185 -32.64 2.85 -10.30
CA GLU A 185 -33.78 1.99 -9.91
C GLU A 185 -33.41 0.50 -9.81
N ASP A 186 -32.48 0.01 -10.64
CA ASP A 186 -32.12 -1.42 -10.69
C ASP A 186 -31.06 -1.85 -9.66
N VAL A 187 -30.19 -0.94 -9.23
CA VAL A 187 -29.04 -1.25 -8.34
C VAL A 187 -29.51 -1.43 -6.88
N ASN A 188 -30.40 -0.54 -6.41
CA ASN A 188 -30.85 -0.54 -5.02
C ASN A 188 -31.78 -1.74 -4.72
N VAL A 189 -32.58 -2.16 -5.70
CA VAL A 189 -33.46 -3.33 -5.57
C VAL A 189 -32.68 -4.65 -5.62
N ARG A 190 -31.61 -4.76 -6.43
CA ARG A 190 -30.78 -5.99 -6.49
C ARG A 190 -29.87 -6.18 -5.27
N ALA A 191 -29.30 -5.13 -4.69
CA ALA A 191 -28.49 -5.21 -3.48
C ALA A 191 -29.30 -5.66 -2.24
N ILE A 192 -30.57 -5.24 -2.17
CA ILE A 192 -31.52 -5.70 -1.16
C ILE A 192 -31.92 -7.17 -1.42
N ILE A 193 -32.12 -7.56 -2.68
CA ILE A 193 -32.48 -8.95 -3.03
C ILE A 193 -31.31 -9.92 -2.79
N SER A 194 -30.06 -9.55 -3.09
CA SER A 194 -28.89 -10.40 -2.84
C SER A 194 -28.61 -10.60 -1.34
N SER A 195 -28.75 -9.54 -0.53
CA SER A 195 -28.59 -9.61 0.94
C SER A 195 -29.73 -10.36 1.65
N LEU A 196 -30.94 -10.36 1.09
CA LEU A 196 -32.07 -11.15 1.60
C LEU A 196 -32.02 -12.63 1.17
N GLN A 197 -31.40 -12.95 0.03
CA GLN A 197 -31.28 -14.33 -0.47
C GLN A 197 -30.14 -15.13 0.19
N GLU A 198 -29.12 -14.48 0.73
CA GLU A 198 -28.05 -15.18 1.48
C GLU A 198 -28.52 -15.68 2.85
N LYS A 199 -29.49 -15.02 3.48
CA LYS A 199 -30.03 -15.44 4.79
C LYS A 199 -31.05 -16.59 4.73
N THR A 200 -31.38 -17.11 3.55
CA THR A 200 -32.41 -18.16 3.38
C THR A 200 -31.91 -19.49 2.80
N ARG A 201 -30.58 -19.68 2.62
CA ARG A 201 -30.02 -20.94 2.08
C ARG A 201 -29.57 -21.97 3.12
N LEU A 202 -29.87 -21.76 4.40
CA LEU A 202 -29.68 -22.75 5.45
C LEU A 202 -31.04 -23.09 6.09
N ASN A 203 -31.85 -23.88 5.38
CA ASN A 203 -32.72 -24.94 5.92
C ASN A 203 -33.70 -25.42 4.85
N SER A 204 -33.48 -26.64 4.37
CA SER A 204 -34.44 -27.34 3.52
C SER A 204 -35.67 -27.77 4.33
N LYS A 205 -36.83 -27.76 3.64
CA LYS A 205 -38.10 -28.47 3.95
C LYS A 205 -39.11 -27.73 4.83
N SER A 206 -39.91 -26.86 4.21
CA SER A 206 -41.37 -26.84 4.43
C SER A 206 -42.07 -26.07 3.31
N LYS A 207 -42.97 -26.74 2.59
CA LYS A 207 -43.92 -26.11 1.66
C LYS A 207 -45.04 -25.50 2.50
N HIS A 208 -45.03 -24.19 2.72
CA HIS A 208 -46.25 -23.44 3.04
C HIS A 208 -46.23 -22.08 2.34
N VAL A 209 -47.13 -21.97 1.36
CA VAL A 209 -47.48 -20.73 0.66
C VAL A 209 -48.30 -19.88 1.62
N LEU A 210 -47.80 -18.71 2.02
CA LEU A 210 -48.57 -17.69 2.74
C LEU A 210 -49.20 -16.71 1.73
N PRO A 211 -50.51 -16.41 1.80
CA PRO A 211 -51.17 -15.56 0.81
C PRO A 211 -50.84 -14.07 0.97
N THR A 212 -50.42 -13.45 -0.12
CA THR A 212 -50.25 -12.01 -0.34
C THR A 212 -51.60 -11.27 -0.32
N ARG A 213 -52.21 -11.04 0.86
CA ARG A 213 -53.41 -10.18 1.00
C ARG A 213 -53.50 -9.40 2.33
N MET A 214 -52.43 -8.77 2.82
CA MET A 214 -52.54 -7.85 3.98
C MET A 214 -51.63 -6.60 3.92
N LEU A 215 -51.36 -6.05 2.73
CA LEU A 215 -50.66 -4.75 2.56
C LEU A 215 -51.48 -3.77 1.70
N LYS A 216 -52.79 -3.70 1.93
CA LYS A 216 -53.67 -2.69 1.33
C LYS A 216 -54.51 -2.01 2.41
N LYS A 217 -53.90 -1.18 3.25
CA LYS A 217 -54.59 -0.12 4.02
C LYS A 217 -53.60 0.79 4.76
N THR A 218 -52.92 1.65 4.01
CA THR A 218 -52.38 2.94 4.50
C THR A 218 -52.21 3.88 3.30
N LYS A 219 -53.34 4.41 2.80
CA LYS A 219 -53.38 5.40 1.71
C LYS A 219 -52.93 6.81 2.11
N HIS A 220 -52.27 6.99 3.27
CA HIS A 220 -51.81 8.30 3.76
C HIS A 220 -50.28 8.44 3.91
N ILE A 221 -49.49 7.53 3.35
CA ILE A 221 -48.01 7.67 3.26
C ILE A 221 -47.59 7.55 1.81
N LYS A 222 -48.18 8.37 0.94
CA LYS A 222 -47.86 8.41 -0.49
C LYS A 222 -47.01 9.61 -0.90
N HIS A 223 -46.64 10.48 0.04
CA HIS A 223 -45.98 11.77 -0.27
C HIS A 223 -44.57 11.94 0.31
N LEU A 224 -43.99 10.91 0.93
CA LEU A 224 -42.68 10.97 1.62
C LEU A 224 -41.60 10.09 0.97
N PHE A 225 -41.91 9.41 -0.14
CA PHE A 225 -41.01 8.41 -0.77
C PHE A 225 -40.92 8.56 -2.29
N GLU A 226 -41.07 9.77 -2.84
CA GLU A 226 -40.89 10.03 -4.29
C GLU A 226 -39.47 10.49 -4.67
N ASP A 227 -38.56 10.64 -3.71
CA ASP A 227 -37.16 10.97 -3.98
C ASP A 227 -36.25 9.79 -3.68
N SER A 228 -35.61 9.23 -4.72
CA SER A 228 -34.55 8.24 -4.59
C SER A 228 -33.50 8.69 -3.55
N ASP A 229 -32.93 7.78 -2.75
CA ASP A 229 -31.92 8.12 -1.73
C ASP A 229 -30.75 8.95 -2.30
N MET A 230 -30.40 8.73 -3.58
CA MET A 230 -29.42 9.54 -4.32
C MET A 230 -29.84 11.02 -4.43
N ARG A 231 -31.11 11.32 -4.73
CA ARG A 231 -31.62 12.71 -4.78
C ARG A 231 -31.46 13.42 -3.45
N ARG A 232 -31.68 12.71 -2.34
CA ARG A 232 -31.49 13.28 -1.00
C ARG A 232 -30.03 13.68 -0.79
N VAL A 233 -29.08 12.83 -1.21
CA VAL A 233 -27.64 13.12 -1.15
C VAL A 233 -27.29 14.29 -2.09
N GLN A 234 -27.74 14.27 -3.34
CA GLN A 234 -27.52 15.36 -4.32
C GLN A 234 -28.06 16.71 -3.80
N PHE A 235 -29.27 16.72 -3.24
CA PHE A 235 -29.87 17.92 -2.66
C PHE A 235 -29.06 18.44 -1.46
N ARG A 236 -28.55 17.55 -0.60
CA ARG A 236 -27.65 17.93 0.49
C ARG A 236 -26.34 18.51 -0.03
N ILE A 237 -25.73 17.89 -1.04
CA ILE A 237 -24.52 18.40 -1.69
C ILE A 237 -24.76 19.82 -2.24
N LEU A 238 -25.87 20.03 -2.94
CA LEU A 238 -26.25 21.35 -3.46
C LEU A 238 -26.44 22.39 -2.35
N LYS A 239 -27.10 22.01 -1.25
CA LYS A 239 -27.28 22.89 -0.09
C LYS A 239 -25.94 23.24 0.56
N TYR A 240 -25.05 22.26 0.70
CA TYR A 240 -23.70 22.46 1.21
C TYR A 240 -22.91 23.41 0.31
N LEU A 241 -22.85 23.18 -1.00
CA LEU A 241 -22.20 24.09 -1.97
C LEU A 241 -22.78 25.51 -1.93
N GLY A 242 -24.08 25.67 -1.70
CA GLY A 242 -24.71 26.97 -1.47
C GLY A 242 -24.22 27.67 -0.20
N SER A 243 -23.87 26.90 0.85
CA SER A 243 -23.43 27.44 2.14
C SER A 243 -21.96 27.89 2.19
N ILE A 244 -21.06 27.28 1.41
CA ILE A 244 -19.62 27.61 1.39
C ILE A 244 -19.36 28.96 0.70
N GLY A 245 -20.32 29.44 -0.11
CA GLY A 245 -20.29 30.77 -0.73
C GLY A 245 -19.54 30.84 -2.07
N ASN A 246 -19.69 31.96 -2.78
CA ASN A 246 -19.30 32.09 -4.19
C ASN A 246 -17.77 32.02 -4.44
N ARG A 247 -16.94 32.34 -3.45
CA ARG A 247 -15.48 32.43 -3.63
C ARG A 247 -14.79 31.07 -3.77
N THR A 248 -15.38 29.99 -3.28
CA THR A 248 -14.77 28.64 -3.25
C THR A 248 -15.41 27.68 -4.24
N ASN A 249 -16.60 27.98 -4.74
CA ASN A 249 -17.35 27.08 -5.62
C ASN A 249 -16.69 26.85 -7.00
N HIS A 250 -15.79 27.75 -7.44
CA HIS A 250 -15.06 27.58 -8.70
C HIS A 250 -14.15 26.34 -8.71
N TYR A 251 -13.65 25.93 -7.54
CA TYR A 251 -12.81 24.74 -7.40
C TYR A 251 -13.51 23.43 -7.78
N LEU A 252 -14.85 23.40 -7.83
CA LEU A 252 -15.61 22.24 -8.32
C LEU A 252 -15.23 21.89 -9.77
N ILE A 253 -14.94 22.89 -10.61
CA ILE A 253 -14.80 22.73 -12.06
C ILE A 253 -13.32 22.73 -12.51
N ASP A 254 -12.39 23.20 -11.69
CA ASP A 254 -10.98 23.35 -12.09
C ASP A 254 -10.32 22.02 -12.56
N ASN A 255 -10.75 20.87 -12.00
CA ASN A 255 -10.28 19.55 -12.42
C ASN A 255 -10.97 18.96 -13.65
N ALA A 256 -12.06 19.56 -14.15
CA ALA A 256 -12.78 19.07 -15.32
C ALA A 256 -11.91 19.08 -16.59
N SER A 257 -10.98 20.03 -16.68
CA SER A 257 -10.00 20.12 -17.77
C SER A 257 -9.20 18.82 -17.96
N ASN A 258 -8.74 18.20 -16.86
CA ASN A 258 -7.94 16.96 -16.91
C ASN A 258 -8.74 15.75 -17.42
N TYR A 259 -10.04 15.68 -17.11
CA TYR A 259 -10.93 14.64 -17.61
C TYR A 259 -11.20 14.83 -19.11
N LEU A 260 -11.56 16.06 -19.51
CA LEU A 260 -11.84 16.40 -20.91
C LEU A 260 -10.61 16.21 -21.81
N ILE A 261 -9.40 16.52 -21.33
CA ILE A 261 -8.15 16.28 -22.07
C ILE A 261 -7.93 14.78 -22.32
N LYS A 262 -8.23 13.91 -21.36
CA LYS A 262 -8.06 12.46 -21.52
C LYS A 262 -9.03 11.86 -22.54
N GLU A 263 -10.26 12.35 -22.58
CA GLU A 263 -11.27 11.88 -23.55
C GLU A 263 -11.04 12.45 -24.95
N ALA A 264 -10.54 13.69 -25.04
CA ALA A 264 -10.32 14.36 -26.32
C ALA A 264 -9.11 13.82 -27.11
N VAL A 265 -8.17 13.13 -26.47
CA VAL A 265 -6.94 12.65 -27.11
C VAL A 265 -7.14 11.25 -27.71
N ALA A 266 -7.08 11.18 -29.04
CA ALA A 266 -7.12 9.92 -29.78
C ALA A 266 -6.02 8.94 -29.33
N TRP A 267 -6.31 7.65 -29.47
CA TRP A 267 -5.38 6.60 -29.02
C TRP A 267 -4.17 6.40 -29.92
N ASP A 268 -4.38 6.63 -31.22
CA ASP A 268 -3.36 6.66 -32.26
C ASP A 268 -3.66 7.81 -33.22
N ASN A 269 -2.66 8.22 -33.99
CA ASN A 269 -2.80 9.29 -34.98
C ASN A 269 -3.44 8.77 -36.29
N GLU A 270 -3.44 7.46 -36.51
CA GLU A 270 -3.99 6.79 -37.69
C GLU A 270 -4.97 5.69 -37.27
N ASN A 271 -6.06 5.53 -38.03
CA ASN A 271 -7.07 4.50 -37.77
C ASN A 271 -6.67 3.17 -38.43
N HIS A 272 -5.99 2.30 -37.67
CA HIS A 272 -5.45 1.03 -38.18
C HIS A 272 -6.47 -0.13 -38.16
N LEU A 273 -7.51 -0.05 -37.33
CA LEU A 273 -8.47 -1.12 -37.11
C LEU A 273 -9.69 -1.00 -38.04
N THR A 274 -9.47 -1.27 -39.32
CA THR A 274 -10.56 -1.39 -40.30
C THR A 274 -11.30 -2.73 -40.20
N PHE A 275 -12.63 -2.66 -40.23
CA PHE A 275 -13.56 -3.79 -40.30
C PHE A 275 -14.49 -3.62 -41.50
N ASN A 276 -14.52 -4.60 -42.39
CA ASN A 276 -15.38 -4.57 -43.57
C ASN A 276 -16.68 -5.29 -43.21
N VAL A 277 -17.78 -4.54 -43.16
CA VAL A 277 -19.08 -5.13 -42.83
C VAL A 277 -19.58 -5.93 -44.03
N PRO A 278 -19.90 -7.22 -43.89
CA PRO A 278 -20.32 -8.05 -45.01
C PRO A 278 -21.83 -7.92 -45.24
N PHE A 279 -22.29 -6.82 -45.88
CA PHE A 279 -23.64 -6.82 -46.46
C PHE A 279 -23.65 -7.54 -47.81
N ASP A 280 -24.84 -7.96 -48.25
CA ASP A 280 -25.01 -8.76 -49.47
C ASP A 280 -24.53 -8.02 -50.73
N ASP A 281 -24.77 -6.71 -50.82
CA ASP A 281 -24.47 -5.90 -52.01
C ASP A 281 -23.27 -4.95 -51.84
N ILE A 282 -22.92 -4.55 -50.60
CA ILE A 282 -21.89 -3.53 -50.31
C ILE A 282 -21.03 -3.98 -49.12
N LYS A 283 -19.72 -3.70 -49.18
CA LYS A 283 -18.79 -3.95 -48.06
C LYS A 283 -18.22 -2.64 -47.50
N PRO A 284 -19.01 -1.86 -46.74
CA PRO A 284 -18.51 -0.61 -46.17
C PRO A 284 -17.44 -0.90 -45.11
N THR A 285 -16.43 -0.04 -45.07
CA THR A 285 -15.30 -0.15 -44.16
C THR A 285 -15.53 0.76 -42.94
N ILE A 286 -15.63 0.17 -41.75
CA ILE A 286 -15.75 0.89 -40.48
C ILE A 286 -14.40 0.90 -39.77
N HIS A 287 -14.02 2.03 -39.20
CA HIS A 287 -12.85 2.14 -38.32
C HIS A 287 -13.26 1.93 -36.87
N LEU A 288 -12.83 0.82 -36.28
CA LEU A 288 -13.20 0.47 -34.90
C LEU A 288 -12.36 1.23 -33.85
N ASP A 289 -11.24 1.84 -34.25
CA ASP A 289 -10.34 2.58 -33.36
C ASP A 289 -11.06 3.68 -32.57
N ILE A 290 -12.05 4.32 -33.21
CA ILE A 290 -12.81 5.46 -32.67
C ILE A 290 -13.68 5.05 -31.49
N PHE A 291 -14.15 3.79 -31.46
CA PHE A 291 -15.03 3.29 -30.41
C PHE A 291 -14.28 2.74 -29.20
N LEU A 292 -13.00 2.37 -29.37
CA LEU A 292 -12.19 1.71 -28.33
C LEU A 292 -12.16 2.48 -26.99
N PRO A 293 -11.95 3.81 -26.95
CA PRO A 293 -11.89 4.54 -25.69
C PRO A 293 -13.19 4.42 -24.89
N ARG A 294 -14.34 4.55 -25.57
CA ARG A 294 -15.65 4.47 -24.92
C ARG A 294 -16.01 3.05 -24.51
N ILE A 295 -15.70 2.05 -25.33
CA ILE A 295 -15.92 0.64 -24.98
C ILE A 295 -15.14 0.26 -23.73
N VAL A 296 -13.87 0.70 -23.63
CA VAL A 296 -13.02 0.45 -22.46
C VAL A 296 -13.54 1.15 -21.22
N ASP A 297 -13.98 2.40 -21.35
CA ASP A 297 -14.57 3.14 -20.23
C ASP A 297 -15.84 2.46 -19.70
N LEU A 298 -16.74 2.02 -20.59
CA LEU A 298 -17.95 1.27 -20.20
C LEU A 298 -17.61 -0.09 -19.58
N ALA A 299 -16.61 -0.80 -20.10
CA ALA A 299 -16.19 -2.08 -19.56
C ALA A 299 -15.63 -1.95 -18.13
N LEU A 300 -14.96 -0.85 -17.79
CA LEU A 300 -14.36 -0.63 -16.47
C LEU A 300 -15.36 -0.02 -15.48
N HIS A 301 -16.07 1.05 -15.87
CA HIS A 301 -16.76 1.94 -14.94
C HIS A 301 -18.29 1.89 -15.01
N SER A 302 -18.89 1.12 -15.94
CA SER A 302 -20.35 1.06 -16.05
C SER A 302 -20.97 0.47 -14.78
N SER A 303 -21.94 1.20 -14.20
CA SER A 303 -22.72 0.72 -13.04
C SER A 303 -23.80 -0.29 -13.46
N ASP A 304 -24.32 -0.17 -14.69
CA ASP A 304 -25.20 -1.17 -15.27
C ASP A 304 -24.40 -2.41 -15.68
N ARG A 305 -24.74 -3.54 -15.05
CA ARG A 305 -24.14 -4.84 -15.29
C ARG A 305 -24.32 -5.29 -16.74
N GLN A 306 -25.48 -5.05 -17.35
CA GLN A 306 -25.73 -5.53 -18.72
C GLN A 306 -24.84 -4.80 -19.73
N THR A 307 -24.75 -3.47 -19.61
CA THR A 307 -23.85 -2.64 -20.41
C THR A 307 -22.40 -3.04 -20.20
N LYS A 308 -21.98 -3.28 -18.95
CA LYS A 308 -20.62 -3.73 -18.63
C LYS A 308 -20.26 -5.05 -19.31
N ILE A 309 -21.11 -6.07 -19.19
CA ILE A 309 -20.89 -7.38 -19.82
C ILE A 309 -20.81 -7.25 -21.34
N THR A 310 -21.75 -6.50 -21.94
CA THR A 310 -21.79 -6.29 -23.40
C THR A 310 -20.53 -5.58 -23.90
N ALA A 311 -20.05 -4.57 -23.16
CA ALA A 311 -18.80 -3.88 -23.47
C ALA A 311 -17.57 -4.82 -23.37
N CYS A 312 -17.52 -5.68 -22.35
CA CYS A 312 -16.48 -6.69 -22.21
C CYS A 312 -16.46 -7.71 -23.36
N GLU A 313 -17.62 -8.23 -23.76
CA GLU A 313 -17.73 -9.18 -24.89
C GLU A 313 -17.32 -8.54 -26.22
N LEU A 314 -17.72 -7.28 -26.43
CA LEU A 314 -17.32 -6.50 -27.61
C LEU A 314 -15.81 -6.26 -27.61
N LEU A 315 -15.23 -5.86 -26.48
CA LEU A 315 -13.79 -5.65 -26.32
C LEU A 315 -13.00 -6.95 -26.60
N GLN A 316 -13.47 -8.08 -26.07
CA GLN A 316 -12.86 -9.39 -26.33
C GLN A 316 -12.91 -9.74 -27.83
N SER A 317 -14.05 -9.50 -28.48
CA SER A 317 -14.22 -9.76 -29.92
C SER A 317 -13.28 -8.90 -30.77
N ILE A 318 -13.14 -7.61 -30.42
CA ILE A 318 -12.21 -6.69 -31.07
C ILE A 318 -10.76 -7.15 -30.89
N MET A 319 -10.37 -7.55 -29.68
CA MET A 319 -9.03 -8.07 -29.40
C MET A 319 -8.70 -9.32 -30.23
N LEU A 320 -9.65 -10.27 -30.34
CA LEU A 320 -9.48 -11.46 -31.19
C LEU A 320 -9.35 -11.08 -32.66
N TYR A 321 -10.13 -10.11 -33.14
CA TYR A 321 -10.05 -9.60 -34.50
C TYR A 321 -8.69 -8.93 -34.78
N MET A 322 -8.17 -8.12 -33.86
CA MET A 322 -6.83 -7.51 -33.95
C MET A 322 -5.72 -8.57 -34.05
N ILE A 323 -5.79 -9.63 -33.25
CA ILE A 323 -4.84 -10.75 -33.27
C ILE A 323 -4.93 -11.52 -34.60
N GLY A 324 -6.15 -11.79 -35.08
CA GLY A 324 -6.35 -12.47 -36.37
C GLY A 324 -5.81 -11.66 -37.55
N LYS A 325 -6.08 -10.35 -37.57
CA LYS A 325 -5.63 -9.46 -38.64
C LYS A 325 -4.11 -9.25 -38.63
N SER A 326 -3.48 -9.19 -37.46
CA SER A 326 -2.02 -9.13 -37.34
C SER A 326 -1.33 -10.42 -37.78
N ALA A 327 -1.95 -11.58 -37.56
CA ALA A 327 -1.44 -12.86 -38.03
C ALA A 327 -1.44 -12.98 -39.56
N ASN A 328 -2.43 -12.38 -40.23
CA ASN A 328 -2.56 -12.38 -41.69
C ASN A 328 -1.67 -11.34 -42.39
N ASN A 329 -1.42 -10.18 -41.76
CA ASN A 329 -0.68 -9.06 -42.36
C ASN A 329 0.81 -9.01 -41.98
N ARG A 330 1.53 -10.14 -42.04
CA ARG A 330 2.95 -10.21 -41.62
C ARG A 330 3.92 -9.30 -42.42
N SER A 331 3.50 -8.76 -43.57
CA SER A 331 4.35 -7.95 -44.46
C SER A 331 4.24 -6.44 -44.26
N ASN A 332 3.19 -5.93 -43.60
CA ASN A 332 2.96 -4.49 -43.48
C ASN A 332 3.29 -3.99 -42.06
N ALA A 333 4.51 -3.48 -41.87
CA ALA A 333 4.94 -2.84 -40.63
C ALA A 333 4.06 -1.63 -40.23
N ALA A 334 3.37 -1.01 -41.20
CA ALA A 334 2.46 0.13 -41.00
C ALA A 334 1.13 -0.22 -40.31
N ALA A 335 0.78 -1.51 -40.19
CA ALA A 335 -0.43 -1.97 -39.48
C ALA A 335 -0.13 -2.49 -38.07
N SER A 336 0.94 -1.98 -37.44
CA SER A 336 1.35 -2.39 -36.11
C SER A 336 0.38 -1.84 -35.07
N TYR A 337 -0.44 -2.70 -34.49
CA TYR A 337 -1.34 -2.38 -33.38
C TYR A 337 -0.62 -2.11 -32.04
N GLU A 338 0.70 -1.87 -32.06
CA GLU A 338 1.53 -1.72 -30.86
C GLU A 338 1.01 -0.64 -29.90
N LYS A 339 0.66 0.55 -30.43
CA LYS A 339 0.14 1.66 -29.61
C LYS A 339 -1.23 1.34 -29.01
N LEU A 340 -2.09 0.66 -29.76
CA LEU A 340 -3.40 0.19 -29.27
C LEU A 340 -3.21 -0.86 -28.18
N TYR A 341 -2.34 -1.85 -28.40
CA TYR A 341 -2.02 -2.89 -27.42
C TYR A 341 -1.42 -2.30 -26.13
N ALA A 342 -0.59 -1.26 -26.24
CA ALA A 342 -0.03 -0.57 -25.08
C ALA A 342 -1.10 0.03 -24.16
N ARG A 343 -2.26 0.45 -24.72
CA ARG A 343 -3.41 0.95 -23.95
C ARG A 343 -4.39 -0.17 -23.53
N LEU A 344 -4.59 -1.18 -24.38
CA LEU A 344 -5.55 -2.27 -24.15
C LEU A 344 -5.06 -3.31 -23.13
N PHE A 345 -3.77 -3.68 -23.13
CA PHE A 345 -3.27 -4.71 -22.20
C PHE A 345 -3.42 -4.35 -20.72
N PRO A 346 -3.15 -3.10 -20.28
CA PRO A 346 -3.46 -2.69 -18.91
C PRO A 346 -4.93 -2.91 -18.52
N VAL A 347 -5.85 -2.56 -19.43
CA VAL A 347 -7.31 -2.69 -19.24
C VAL A 347 -7.71 -4.16 -19.13
N VAL A 348 -7.22 -5.02 -20.02
CA VAL A 348 -7.51 -6.46 -19.97
C VAL A 348 -7.02 -7.09 -18.66
N LEU A 349 -5.86 -6.67 -18.15
CA LEU A 349 -5.36 -7.12 -16.85
C LEU A 349 -6.24 -6.64 -15.69
N GLU A 350 -6.80 -5.44 -15.78
CA GLU A 350 -7.72 -4.91 -14.78
C GLU A 350 -9.05 -5.69 -14.78
N LEU A 351 -9.66 -5.86 -15.95
CA LEU A 351 -10.90 -6.61 -16.13
C LEU A 351 -10.78 -8.09 -15.71
N SER A 352 -9.62 -8.72 -15.91
CA SER A 352 -9.41 -10.12 -15.52
C SER A 352 -9.43 -10.37 -14.01
N CYS A 353 -9.30 -9.31 -13.20
CA CYS A 353 -9.32 -9.35 -11.75
C CYS A 353 -10.56 -8.68 -11.15
N ASP A 354 -11.39 -8.09 -12.01
CA ASP A 354 -12.57 -7.39 -11.58
C ASP A 354 -13.59 -8.43 -11.11
N SER A 355 -14.01 -8.33 -9.85
CA SER A 355 -15.08 -9.17 -9.34
C SER A 355 -16.39 -8.63 -9.90
N ASP A 356 -17.13 -9.44 -10.66
CA ASP A 356 -18.48 -9.12 -11.18
C ASP A 356 -19.50 -8.68 -10.11
N THR A 357 -19.14 -8.68 -8.82
CA THR A 357 -19.88 -8.09 -7.71
C THR A 357 -19.64 -6.58 -7.64
N VAL A 358 -20.50 -5.80 -8.32
CA VAL A 358 -20.97 -4.40 -8.18
C VAL A 358 -20.11 -3.28 -7.51
N ASP A 359 -18.98 -3.53 -6.84
CA ASP A 359 -18.18 -2.53 -6.11
C ASP A 359 -16.75 -2.40 -6.66
N GLY A 360 -16.61 -2.32 -7.98
CA GLY A 360 -15.34 -2.09 -8.68
C GLY A 360 -15.00 -0.60 -8.79
N MET A 361 -14.57 0.06 -7.69
CA MET A 361 -14.17 1.48 -7.74
C MET A 361 -12.88 1.83 -6.97
N THR A 362 -11.91 0.91 -6.86
CA THR A 362 -10.58 1.27 -6.30
C THR A 362 -9.44 1.08 -7.30
N SER A 363 -9.57 1.65 -8.50
CA SER A 363 -8.48 1.73 -9.49
C SER A 363 -7.38 2.67 -8.98
N GLY A 364 -6.39 2.06 -8.33
CA GLY A 364 -5.20 2.76 -7.80
C GLY A 364 -4.46 1.95 -6.74
N ARG A 365 -5.13 1.03 -6.02
CA ARG A 365 -4.56 0.26 -4.90
C ARG A 365 -4.91 -1.23 -4.89
N ASN A 366 -5.31 -1.79 -6.03
CA ASN A 366 -5.74 -3.18 -6.16
C ASN A 366 -4.58 -4.18 -5.98
N ALA A 367 -4.40 -4.69 -4.76
CA ALA A 367 -3.51 -5.84 -4.54
C ALA A 367 -3.97 -7.10 -5.30
N SER A 368 -5.25 -7.25 -5.68
CA SER A 368 -5.74 -8.36 -6.52
C SER A 368 -5.11 -8.33 -7.91
N ILE A 369 -5.16 -7.16 -8.57
CA ILE A 369 -4.50 -6.93 -9.86
C ILE A 369 -2.99 -7.14 -9.72
N ARG A 370 -2.39 -6.71 -8.61
CA ARG A 370 -0.95 -6.92 -8.36
C ARG A 370 -0.61 -8.41 -8.29
N ASP A 371 -1.33 -9.18 -7.48
CA ASP A 371 -1.07 -10.61 -7.29
C ASP A 371 -1.33 -11.39 -8.60
N PHE A 372 -2.36 -11.00 -9.37
CA PHE A 372 -2.64 -11.60 -10.68
C PHE A 372 -1.57 -11.27 -11.73
N ARG A 373 -0.99 -10.06 -11.71
CA ARG A 373 0.13 -9.69 -12.60
C ARG A 373 1.32 -10.62 -12.39
N ASP A 374 1.60 -11.02 -11.16
CA ASP A 374 2.68 -11.94 -10.83
C ASP A 374 2.39 -13.36 -11.35
N VAL A 375 1.13 -13.82 -11.26
CA VAL A 375 0.68 -15.07 -11.89
C VAL A 375 0.87 -15.03 -13.40
N CYS A 376 0.51 -13.91 -14.04
CA CYS A 376 0.68 -13.72 -15.49
C CYS A 376 2.16 -13.73 -15.88
N LEU A 377 3.02 -13.05 -15.14
CA LEU A 377 4.47 -13.01 -15.38
C LEU A 377 5.07 -14.42 -15.28
N LYS A 378 4.71 -15.18 -14.25
CA LYS A 378 5.14 -16.57 -14.08
C LYS A 378 4.66 -17.45 -15.23
N LYS A 379 3.40 -17.32 -15.65
CA LYS A 379 2.84 -18.06 -16.80
C LYS A 379 3.57 -17.71 -18.10
N PHE A 380 3.85 -16.42 -18.34
CA PHE A 380 4.59 -15.96 -19.51
C PHE A 380 5.97 -16.64 -19.60
N LEU A 381 6.74 -16.63 -18.51
CA LEU A 381 8.05 -17.29 -18.48
C LEU A 381 7.93 -18.81 -18.64
N LYS A 382 6.93 -19.45 -18.01
CA LYS A 382 6.70 -20.89 -18.15
C LYS A 382 6.42 -21.28 -19.61
N TRP A 383 5.62 -20.48 -20.33
CA TRP A 383 5.37 -20.69 -21.76
C TRP A 383 6.59 -20.38 -22.63
N ALA A 384 7.39 -19.37 -22.27
CA ALA A 384 8.65 -19.10 -22.95
C ALA A 384 9.61 -20.30 -22.88
N VAL A 385 9.69 -21.01 -21.74
CA VAL A 385 10.45 -22.27 -21.63
C VAL A 385 9.90 -23.33 -22.56
N LYS A 386 8.57 -23.55 -22.54
CA LYS A 386 7.91 -24.57 -23.38
C LYS A 386 8.18 -24.35 -24.87
N HIS A 387 8.07 -23.12 -25.34
CA HIS A 387 8.31 -22.79 -26.75
C HIS A 387 9.80 -22.82 -27.13
N ALA A 388 10.69 -22.46 -26.21
CA ALA A 388 12.13 -22.52 -26.46
C ALA A 388 12.67 -23.96 -26.45
N GLY A 389 11.95 -24.91 -25.84
CA GLY A 389 12.37 -26.31 -25.71
C GLY A 389 13.37 -26.54 -24.57
N GLY A 390 13.42 -25.67 -23.56
CA GLY A 390 14.30 -25.83 -22.40
C GLY A 390 14.69 -24.53 -21.68
N PHE A 391 15.27 -24.66 -20.49
CA PHE A 391 15.63 -23.54 -19.61
C PHE A 391 16.92 -22.80 -20.01
N ASP A 392 17.84 -23.43 -20.74
CA ASP A 392 19.09 -22.77 -21.19
C ASP A 392 19.09 -22.45 -22.69
N LYS A 393 17.91 -22.43 -23.30
CA LYS A 393 17.73 -22.03 -24.70
C LYS A 393 17.67 -20.51 -24.82
N SER A 394 18.28 -19.98 -25.87
CA SER A 394 18.50 -18.53 -26.04
C SER A 394 17.22 -17.70 -25.95
N ALA A 395 16.07 -18.21 -26.39
CA ALA A 395 14.80 -17.49 -26.34
C ALA A 395 14.30 -17.27 -24.90
N TYR A 396 14.30 -18.30 -24.05
CA TYR A 396 13.95 -18.15 -22.64
C TYR A 396 14.95 -17.26 -21.91
N VAL A 397 16.25 -17.51 -22.10
CA VAL A 397 17.31 -16.72 -21.43
C VAL A 397 17.20 -15.24 -21.78
N LYS A 398 16.93 -14.88 -23.05
CA LYS A 398 16.68 -13.49 -23.47
C LYS A 398 15.47 -12.87 -22.77
N ASN A 399 14.34 -13.58 -22.77
CA ASN A 399 13.10 -13.09 -22.14
C ASN A 399 13.28 -12.91 -20.63
N ALA A 400 13.82 -13.91 -19.94
CA ALA A 400 14.13 -13.86 -18.52
C ALA A 400 15.11 -12.73 -18.19
N THR A 401 16.17 -12.56 -18.98
CA THR A 401 17.15 -11.47 -18.82
C THR A 401 16.49 -10.10 -18.88
N SER A 402 15.56 -9.87 -19.82
CA SER A 402 14.85 -8.59 -19.93
C SER A 402 13.99 -8.29 -18.69
N ILE A 403 13.40 -9.33 -18.07
CA ILE A 403 12.60 -9.22 -16.85
C ILE A 403 13.51 -8.97 -15.65
N LEU A 404 14.62 -9.71 -15.53
CA LEU A 404 15.59 -9.56 -14.44
C LEU A 404 16.19 -8.15 -14.41
N LYS A 405 16.56 -7.59 -15.56
CA LYS A 405 17.05 -6.20 -15.65
C LYS A 405 16.04 -5.18 -15.09
N ARG A 406 14.74 -5.38 -15.35
CA ARG A 406 13.67 -4.52 -14.80
C ARG A 406 13.48 -4.73 -13.31
N ILE A 407 13.50 -5.99 -12.83
CA ILE A 407 13.44 -6.32 -11.39
C ILE A 407 14.59 -5.63 -10.66
N ILE A 408 15.82 -5.77 -11.16
CA ILE A 408 17.02 -5.16 -10.59
C ILE A 408 16.88 -3.63 -10.52
N SER A 409 16.42 -2.99 -11.61
CA SER A 409 16.20 -1.54 -11.65
C SER A 409 15.15 -1.08 -10.64
N PHE A 410 14.03 -1.81 -10.52
CA PHE A 410 12.94 -1.44 -9.63
C PHE A 410 13.23 -1.69 -8.14
N SER A 411 14.03 -2.71 -7.82
CA SER A 411 14.46 -2.99 -6.43
C SER A 411 15.28 -1.85 -5.81
N MET A 412 16.01 -1.08 -6.61
CA MET A 412 16.81 0.07 -6.14
C MET A 412 16.08 1.41 -6.26
N HIS A 413 14.80 1.41 -6.62
CA HIS A 413 14.07 2.65 -6.89
C HIS A 413 13.59 3.33 -5.59
N PRO A 414 13.60 4.68 -5.47
CA PRO A 414 13.13 5.38 -4.25
C PRO A 414 11.66 5.15 -3.89
N ASN A 415 10.79 4.94 -4.88
CA ASN A 415 9.38 4.60 -4.69
C ASN A 415 9.18 3.17 -4.12
N SER A 416 8.52 3.09 -2.97
CA SER A 416 8.21 1.85 -2.22
C SER A 416 7.39 0.84 -3.02
N PHE A 417 6.39 1.30 -3.80
CA PHE A 417 5.56 0.42 -4.63
C PHE A 417 6.36 -0.26 -5.74
N LYS A 418 7.35 0.42 -6.33
CA LYS A 418 8.21 -0.21 -7.35
C LYS A 418 9.08 -1.31 -6.74
N ARG A 419 9.62 -1.09 -5.54
CA ARG A 419 10.37 -2.11 -4.79
C ARG A 419 9.49 -3.30 -4.38
N LEU A 420 8.29 -3.02 -3.86
CA LEU A 420 7.34 -4.08 -3.53
C LEU A 420 6.96 -4.92 -4.76
N ARG A 421 6.78 -4.28 -5.91
CA ARG A 421 6.47 -4.99 -7.17
C ARG A 421 7.65 -5.82 -7.67
N SER A 422 8.88 -5.38 -7.48
CA SER A 422 10.05 -6.15 -7.92
C SER A 422 10.29 -7.38 -7.04
N THR A 423 10.08 -7.28 -5.72
CA THR A 423 10.18 -8.40 -4.78
C THR A 423 9.09 -9.44 -5.03
N LEU A 424 7.84 -9.01 -5.20
CA LEU A 424 6.72 -9.91 -5.55
C LEU A 424 6.93 -10.61 -6.90
N ALA A 425 7.35 -9.86 -7.93
CA ALA A 425 7.68 -10.43 -9.23
C ALA A 425 8.76 -11.51 -9.12
N TRP A 426 9.84 -11.25 -8.36
CA TRP A 426 10.88 -12.24 -8.09
C TRP A 426 10.34 -13.47 -7.35
N ASN A 427 9.58 -13.28 -6.27
CA ASN A 427 8.98 -14.35 -5.47
C ASN A 427 8.06 -15.24 -6.32
N SER A 428 7.46 -14.71 -7.39
CA SER A 428 6.67 -15.52 -8.32
C SER A 428 7.53 -16.37 -9.28
N ILE A 429 8.62 -15.80 -9.80
CA ILE A 429 9.41 -16.41 -10.90
C ILE A 429 10.62 -17.21 -10.44
N TYR A 430 11.08 -17.09 -9.20
CA TYR A 430 12.34 -17.74 -8.74
C TYR A 430 12.34 -19.26 -8.98
N THR A 431 11.18 -19.90 -8.86
CA THR A 431 10.98 -21.34 -9.14
C THR A 431 11.30 -21.76 -10.57
N LEU A 432 11.20 -20.84 -11.54
CA LEU A 432 11.61 -21.08 -12.93
C LEU A 432 13.07 -20.69 -13.14
N TYR A 433 13.50 -19.59 -12.51
CA TYR A 433 14.88 -19.09 -12.60
C TYR A 433 15.90 -20.13 -12.11
N ARG A 434 15.62 -20.81 -11.00
CA ARG A 434 16.54 -21.78 -10.37
C ARG A 434 16.83 -23.02 -11.21
N GLU A 435 16.09 -23.22 -12.30
CA GLU A 435 16.25 -24.37 -13.20
C GLU A 435 17.22 -24.05 -14.36
N SER A 436 17.61 -22.78 -14.55
CA SER A 436 18.54 -22.35 -15.61
C SER A 436 19.93 -22.08 -15.05
N GLU A 437 20.90 -22.92 -15.38
CA GLU A 437 22.28 -22.77 -14.92
C GLU A 437 22.92 -21.50 -15.49
N THR A 438 22.57 -21.14 -16.72
CA THR A 438 23.08 -19.94 -17.38
C THR A 438 22.66 -18.66 -16.68
N LEU A 439 21.41 -18.56 -16.24
CA LEU A 439 20.92 -17.39 -15.50
C LEU A 439 21.50 -17.35 -14.08
N ILE A 440 21.60 -18.52 -13.43
CA ILE A 440 22.16 -18.63 -12.07
C ILE A 440 23.58 -18.11 -12.02
N ASP A 441 24.44 -18.55 -12.94
CA ASP A 441 25.83 -18.08 -13.05
C ASP A 441 25.87 -16.55 -13.19
N VAL A 442 25.08 -15.99 -14.12
CA VAL A 442 25.16 -14.55 -14.48
C VAL A 442 24.58 -13.60 -13.42
N TYR A 443 23.41 -13.92 -12.83
CA TYR A 443 22.60 -12.94 -12.10
C TYR A 443 22.53 -13.15 -10.58
N THR A 444 22.82 -14.33 -10.05
CA THR A 444 22.49 -14.65 -8.64
C THR A 444 23.20 -13.75 -7.63
N LEU A 445 24.49 -13.50 -7.81
CA LEU A 445 25.26 -12.63 -6.92
C LEU A 445 24.83 -11.15 -7.04
N GLN A 446 24.49 -10.71 -8.25
CA GLN A 446 23.94 -9.37 -8.47
C GLN A 446 22.57 -9.20 -7.79
N LEU A 447 21.71 -10.21 -7.88
CA LEU A 447 20.40 -10.21 -7.23
C LEU A 447 20.54 -10.20 -5.71
N LEU A 448 21.48 -10.98 -5.16
CA LEU A 448 21.80 -10.92 -3.73
C LEU A 448 22.16 -9.49 -3.30
N TYR A 449 23.11 -8.86 -4.00
CA TYR A 449 23.53 -7.48 -3.73
C TYR A 449 22.34 -6.51 -3.77
N VAL A 450 21.56 -6.53 -4.86
CA VAL A 450 20.44 -5.63 -5.09
C VAL A 450 19.33 -5.81 -4.05
N PHE A 451 19.00 -7.04 -3.68
CA PHE A 451 17.93 -7.29 -2.71
C PHE A 451 18.35 -6.99 -1.27
N VAL A 452 19.64 -7.14 -0.94
CA VAL A 452 20.20 -6.63 0.32
C VAL A 452 20.04 -5.11 0.37
N GLU A 453 20.48 -4.38 -0.65
CA GLU A 453 20.28 -2.92 -0.65
C GLU A 453 18.80 -2.51 -0.63
N SER A 454 17.95 -3.21 -1.40
CA SER A 454 16.51 -2.96 -1.42
C SER A 454 15.85 -3.14 -0.04
N LEU A 455 16.29 -4.11 0.76
CA LEU A 455 15.75 -4.34 2.10
C LEU A 455 16.13 -3.20 3.05
N ALA A 456 17.37 -2.68 2.95
CA ALA A 456 17.79 -1.53 3.74
C ALA A 456 16.96 -0.28 3.42
N ILE A 457 16.69 0.00 2.13
CA ILE A 457 15.84 1.13 1.74
C ILE A 457 14.40 0.93 2.22
N ALA A 458 13.90 -0.32 2.21
CA ALA A 458 12.54 -0.65 2.64
C ALA A 458 12.30 -0.48 4.16
N GLN A 459 13.34 -0.31 4.99
CA GLN A 459 13.17 -0.03 6.43
C GLN A 459 12.44 1.31 6.68
N GLY A 460 12.61 2.28 5.78
CA GLY A 460 11.92 3.56 5.85
C GLY A 460 10.53 3.57 5.20
N ASP A 461 10.07 2.43 4.67
CA ASP A 461 8.74 2.33 4.11
C ASP A 461 7.68 2.23 5.19
N ASP A 462 6.46 2.67 4.84
CA ASP A 462 5.29 2.44 5.67
C ASP A 462 5.14 0.94 5.99
N PRO A 463 5.16 0.54 7.28
CA PRO A 463 5.12 -0.86 7.69
C PRO A 463 3.91 -1.61 7.16
N SER A 464 2.80 -0.91 6.92
CA SER A 464 1.61 -1.53 6.35
C SER A 464 1.94 -2.16 5.00
N LEU A 465 2.78 -1.53 4.13
CA LEU A 465 2.97 -1.94 2.72
C LEU A 465 3.49 -3.37 2.57
N GLY A 466 4.17 -3.90 3.59
CA GLY A 466 4.74 -5.23 3.57
C GLY A 466 5.96 -5.36 2.64
N THR A 467 6.51 -4.26 2.13
CA THR A 467 7.72 -4.25 1.27
C THR A 467 8.87 -4.97 1.94
N GLN A 468 9.12 -4.67 3.22
CA GLN A 468 10.16 -5.29 4.02
C GLN A 468 9.95 -6.80 4.16
N ARG A 469 8.73 -7.24 4.50
CA ARG A 469 8.37 -8.66 4.61
C ARG A 469 8.64 -9.40 3.29
N GLN A 470 8.23 -8.82 2.16
CA GLN A 470 8.44 -9.40 0.84
C GLN A 470 9.92 -9.41 0.43
N ALA A 471 10.70 -8.39 0.79
CA ALA A 471 12.14 -8.36 0.56
C ALA A 471 12.90 -9.42 1.38
N ILE A 472 12.50 -9.68 2.63
CA ILE A 472 13.04 -10.77 3.46
C ILE A 472 12.75 -12.14 2.82
N GLU A 473 11.53 -12.34 2.33
CA GLU A 473 11.13 -13.56 1.60
C GLU A 473 11.96 -13.74 0.30
N THR A 474 12.14 -12.66 -0.46
CA THR A 474 13.00 -12.62 -1.65
C THR A 474 14.43 -13.05 -1.36
N LEU A 475 15.05 -12.51 -0.31
CA LEU A 475 16.39 -12.92 0.12
C LEU A 475 16.43 -14.38 0.58
N SER A 476 15.37 -14.87 1.21
CA SER A 476 15.26 -16.29 1.59
C SER A 476 15.20 -17.22 0.37
N HIS A 477 14.58 -16.80 -0.73
CA HIS A 477 14.62 -17.54 -1.99
C HIS A 477 16.01 -17.53 -2.63
N VAL A 478 16.70 -16.38 -2.63
CA VAL A 478 18.09 -16.27 -3.12
C VAL A 478 19.02 -17.15 -2.27
N GLN A 479 18.87 -17.15 -0.95
CA GLN A 479 19.61 -17.99 -0.01
C GLN A 479 19.48 -19.47 -0.34
N ARG A 480 18.26 -19.95 -0.66
CA ARG A 480 18.03 -21.35 -1.06
C ARG A 480 18.79 -21.71 -2.34
N ILE A 481 18.76 -20.84 -3.34
CA ILE A 481 19.48 -21.05 -4.62
C ILE A 481 20.98 -21.12 -4.37
N ILE A 482 21.54 -20.15 -3.63
CA ILE A 482 22.97 -20.11 -3.31
C ILE A 482 23.39 -21.33 -2.49
N LYS A 483 22.56 -21.80 -1.56
CA LYS A 483 22.86 -22.98 -0.74
C LYS A 483 23.02 -24.24 -1.60
N GLU A 484 22.19 -24.42 -2.61
CA GLU A 484 22.24 -25.58 -3.51
C GLU A 484 23.30 -25.45 -4.61
N LYS A 485 23.60 -24.22 -5.05
CA LYS A 485 24.44 -23.95 -6.23
C LYS A 485 25.74 -23.19 -5.89
N SER A 486 26.19 -23.20 -4.63
CA SER A 486 27.37 -22.45 -4.17
C SER A 486 28.63 -22.72 -4.99
N GLN A 487 28.78 -23.94 -5.49
CA GLN A 487 29.92 -24.38 -6.30
C GLN A 487 30.07 -23.60 -7.62
N VAL A 488 28.97 -23.06 -8.17
CA VAL A 488 28.97 -22.25 -9.41
C VAL A 488 29.75 -20.95 -9.21
N PHE A 489 29.78 -20.41 -7.98
CA PHE A 489 30.28 -19.07 -7.66
C PHE A 489 31.71 -19.07 -7.08
N ILE A 490 32.42 -20.21 -7.12
CA ILE A 490 33.78 -20.31 -6.56
C ILE A 490 34.77 -19.50 -7.40
N LYS A 491 34.63 -19.55 -8.72
CA LYS A 491 35.48 -18.83 -9.67
C LYS A 491 34.65 -17.82 -10.45
N GLU A 492 35.24 -16.67 -10.73
CA GLU A 492 34.59 -15.65 -11.54
C GLU A 492 34.54 -16.08 -13.01
N THR A 493 33.36 -15.91 -13.62
CA THR A 493 33.13 -16.14 -15.05
C THR A 493 33.03 -14.79 -15.77
N SER A 494 33.53 -14.70 -17.00
CA SER A 494 33.51 -13.46 -17.81
C SER A 494 32.12 -12.87 -18.09
N LYS A 495 31.05 -13.65 -17.85
CA LYS A 495 29.65 -13.26 -18.09
C LYS A 495 28.95 -12.73 -16.84
N GLN A 496 29.55 -12.87 -15.66
CA GLN A 496 28.93 -12.48 -14.40
C GLN A 496 28.80 -10.95 -14.30
N HIS A 497 27.66 -10.50 -13.79
CA HIS A 497 27.49 -9.09 -13.46
C HIS A 497 28.10 -8.80 -12.10
N ARG A 498 29.19 -8.04 -12.09
CA ARG A 498 29.86 -7.60 -10.88
C ARG A 498 29.16 -6.39 -10.24
N PRO A 499 28.75 -6.47 -8.96
CA PRO A 499 28.30 -5.29 -8.22
C PRO A 499 29.40 -4.22 -8.13
N SER A 500 29.05 -2.93 -8.18
CA SER A 500 30.03 -1.82 -8.20
C SER A 500 30.94 -1.78 -6.97
N SER A 501 30.49 -2.32 -5.84
CA SER A 501 31.23 -2.33 -4.58
C SER A 501 32.15 -3.54 -4.41
N TRP A 502 32.16 -4.48 -5.35
CA TRP A 502 32.89 -5.75 -5.25
C TRP A 502 34.14 -5.75 -6.13
N THR A 503 35.19 -6.42 -5.67
CA THR A 503 36.42 -6.60 -6.47
C THR A 503 36.16 -7.59 -7.59
N ASP A 504 35.54 -8.72 -7.27
CA ASP A 504 35.32 -9.86 -8.15
C ASP A 504 33.93 -10.46 -7.85
N ALA A 505 33.29 -11.07 -8.85
CA ALA A 505 31.99 -11.74 -8.69
C ALA A 505 32.12 -13.16 -8.11
N THR A 506 32.79 -13.30 -6.96
CA THR A 506 33.00 -14.60 -6.29
C THR A 506 32.18 -14.74 -5.02
N PHE A 507 31.93 -15.99 -4.61
CA PHE A 507 31.19 -16.30 -3.39
C PHE A 507 31.90 -15.80 -2.12
N ASP A 508 33.23 -15.87 -2.06
CA ASP A 508 34.01 -15.35 -0.94
C ASP A 508 33.85 -13.83 -0.78
N VAL A 509 33.91 -13.07 -1.88
CA VAL A 509 33.66 -11.62 -1.87
C VAL A 509 32.24 -11.31 -1.42
N ALA A 510 31.26 -12.11 -1.85
CA ALA A 510 29.87 -11.96 -1.43
C ALA A 510 29.71 -12.14 0.10
N VAL A 511 30.32 -13.17 0.70
CA VAL A 511 30.28 -13.41 2.15
C VAL A 511 30.98 -12.30 2.92
N ARG A 512 32.18 -11.88 2.48
CA ARG A 512 32.90 -10.75 3.10
C ARG A 512 32.11 -9.45 3.02
N TRP A 513 31.48 -9.18 1.88
CA TRP A 513 30.65 -7.99 1.71
C TRP A 513 29.40 -8.03 2.59
N LEU A 514 28.73 -9.18 2.68
CA LEU A 514 27.55 -9.36 3.51
C LEU A 514 27.85 -9.18 5.00
N LEU A 515 28.99 -9.70 5.47
CA LEU A 515 29.46 -9.47 6.84
C LEU A 515 29.65 -7.98 7.14
N ARG A 516 30.13 -7.20 6.17
CA ARG A 516 30.22 -5.73 6.30
C ARG A 516 28.87 -5.03 6.34
N GLN A 517 27.79 -5.69 5.91
CA GLN A 517 26.44 -5.16 6.04
C GLN A 517 25.82 -5.43 7.41
N CYS A 518 26.41 -6.31 8.24
CA CYS A 518 25.86 -6.62 9.57
C CYS A 518 25.91 -5.42 10.53
N GLY A 519 26.83 -4.47 10.36
CA GLY A 519 26.90 -3.23 11.15
C GLY A 519 25.94 -2.11 10.71
N ARG A 520 24.98 -2.39 9.83
CA ARG A 520 23.99 -1.40 9.36
C ARG A 520 22.99 -1.02 10.46
N ILE A 521 22.53 0.23 10.44
CA ILE A 521 21.57 0.78 11.41
C ILE A 521 20.19 0.12 11.30
N GLU A 522 19.82 -0.31 10.10
CA GLU A 522 18.49 -0.87 9.81
C GLU A 522 18.32 -2.26 10.46
N THR A 523 17.52 -2.36 11.54
CA THR A 523 17.45 -3.56 12.41
C THR A 523 17.00 -4.85 11.72
N GLU A 524 15.88 -4.85 11.00
CA GLU A 524 15.40 -6.08 10.35
C GLU A 524 16.31 -6.51 9.19
N SER A 525 16.89 -5.51 8.50
CA SER A 525 17.90 -5.71 7.48
C SER A 525 19.11 -6.44 8.05
N ARG A 526 19.68 -5.89 9.14
CA ARG A 526 20.81 -6.46 9.87
C ARG A 526 20.55 -7.90 10.31
N ARG A 527 19.40 -8.18 10.92
CA ARG A 527 19.01 -9.55 11.33
C ARG A 527 19.03 -10.52 10.15
N LYS A 528 18.46 -10.13 9.00
CA LYS A 528 18.48 -10.96 7.80
C LYS A 528 19.88 -11.15 7.23
N TYR A 529 20.75 -10.14 7.27
CA TYR A 529 22.12 -10.25 6.78
C TYR A 529 22.98 -11.17 7.64
N ILE A 530 22.81 -11.10 8.97
CA ILE A 530 23.43 -12.03 9.92
C ILE A 530 22.99 -13.47 9.62
N GLU A 531 21.69 -13.70 9.43
CA GLU A 531 21.15 -15.02 9.08
C GLU A 531 21.76 -15.57 7.76
N LEU A 532 21.82 -14.73 6.72
CA LEU A 532 22.42 -15.07 5.44
C LEU A 532 23.92 -15.39 5.59
N ALA A 533 24.67 -14.58 6.35
CA ALA A 533 26.10 -14.77 6.57
C ALA A 533 26.37 -16.09 7.29
N CYS A 534 25.63 -16.37 8.37
CA CYS A 534 25.69 -17.65 9.09
C CYS A 534 25.39 -18.84 8.19
N THR A 535 24.49 -18.69 7.21
CA THR A 535 24.17 -19.75 6.25
C THR A 535 25.27 -19.96 5.21
N PHE A 536 25.92 -18.88 4.77
CA PHE A 536 26.88 -18.91 3.67
C PHE A 536 28.31 -19.25 4.10
N ILE A 537 28.74 -18.85 5.30
CA ILE A 537 30.11 -19.10 5.78
C ILE A 537 30.49 -20.59 5.74
N PRO A 538 29.66 -21.54 6.20
CA PRO A 538 29.99 -22.97 6.13
C PRO A 538 30.03 -23.56 4.72
N LEU A 539 29.57 -22.81 3.70
CA LEU A 539 29.59 -23.25 2.30
C LEU A 539 30.89 -22.84 1.59
N LEU A 540 31.75 -22.06 2.24
CA LEU A 540 33.05 -21.66 1.70
C LEU A 540 34.01 -22.86 1.66
N SER A 541 34.87 -22.90 0.65
CA SER A 541 35.85 -23.97 0.49
C SER A 541 36.85 -23.99 1.66
N GLY A 542 36.92 -25.11 2.38
CA GLY A 542 37.90 -25.31 3.45
C GLY A 542 37.48 -24.79 4.84
N ILE A 543 36.25 -24.29 5.00
CA ILE A 543 35.71 -23.82 6.28
C ILE A 543 34.62 -24.78 6.75
N ARG A 544 34.77 -25.35 7.94
CA ARG A 544 33.82 -26.34 8.49
C ARG A 544 32.82 -25.71 9.46
N SER A 545 33.18 -24.59 10.07
CA SER A 545 32.33 -23.89 11.03
C SER A 545 32.47 -22.38 10.95
N ILE A 546 31.45 -21.66 11.41
CA ILE A 546 31.48 -20.19 11.52
C ILE A 546 32.61 -19.75 12.46
N ARG A 547 32.79 -20.46 13.58
CA ARG A 547 33.86 -20.18 14.54
C ARG A 547 35.25 -20.28 13.90
N GLU A 548 35.51 -21.33 13.13
CA GLU A 548 36.77 -21.51 12.40
C GLU A 548 37.03 -20.33 11.44
N TYR A 549 36.01 -19.88 10.71
CA TYR A 549 36.13 -18.71 9.84
C TYR A 549 36.51 -17.44 10.61
N PHE A 550 35.86 -17.19 11.75
CA PHE A 550 36.14 -16.04 12.59
C PHE A 550 37.55 -16.11 13.18
N GLU A 551 37.99 -17.28 13.65
CA GLU A 551 39.36 -17.49 14.17
C GLU A 551 40.43 -17.29 13.09
N LEU A 552 40.19 -17.76 11.86
CA LEU A 552 41.07 -17.51 10.71
C LEU A 552 41.14 -16.02 10.39
N LYS A 553 40.01 -15.31 10.45
CA LYS A 553 39.96 -13.87 10.21
C LYS A 553 40.63 -13.05 11.29
N VAL A 554 40.50 -13.44 12.56
CA VAL A 554 41.27 -12.84 13.65
C VAL A 554 42.77 -13.03 13.43
N LYS A 555 43.20 -14.22 12.97
CA LYS A 555 44.62 -14.49 12.70
C LYS A 555 45.15 -13.71 11.49
N SER A 556 44.36 -13.52 10.44
CA SER A 556 44.81 -12.84 9.21
C SER A 556 44.72 -11.32 9.29
N ASP A 557 43.59 -10.80 9.76
CA ASP A 557 43.22 -9.38 9.66
C ASP A 557 43.23 -8.69 11.04
N GLY A 558 43.45 -9.45 12.13
CA GLY A 558 43.49 -8.95 13.50
C GLY A 558 42.13 -8.61 14.10
N ASN A 559 42.11 -8.20 15.37
CA ASN A 559 40.87 -7.81 16.07
C ASN A 559 40.25 -6.54 15.47
N VAL A 560 41.06 -5.68 14.84
CA VAL A 560 40.62 -4.42 14.22
C VAL A 560 39.60 -4.65 13.12
N TYR A 561 39.71 -5.76 12.38
CA TYR A 561 38.75 -6.13 11.34
C TYR A 561 37.31 -6.18 11.86
N PHE A 562 37.09 -6.81 13.02
CA PHE A 562 35.75 -6.95 13.60
C PHE A 562 35.25 -5.65 14.23
N ILE A 563 36.16 -4.84 14.78
CA ILE A 563 35.83 -3.48 15.24
C ILE A 563 35.32 -2.66 14.06
N GLU A 564 36.05 -2.62 12.94
CA GLU A 564 35.60 -1.93 11.72
C GLU A 564 34.32 -2.54 11.12
N LEU A 565 34.08 -3.83 11.33
CA LEU A 565 32.88 -4.51 10.85
C LEU A 565 31.63 -4.08 11.62
N PHE A 566 31.74 -3.92 12.94
CA PHE A 566 30.61 -3.62 13.83
C PHE A 566 30.43 -2.12 14.08
N GLU A 567 31.54 -1.40 14.27
CA GLU A 567 31.57 0.04 14.60
C GLU A 567 31.73 0.92 13.35
N GLY A 568 32.28 0.35 12.27
CA GLY A 568 32.38 1.02 10.99
C GLY A 568 31.03 1.03 10.30
N THR A 569 30.20 2.03 10.64
CA THR A 569 29.13 2.43 9.72
C THR A 569 29.79 2.69 8.36
N LEU A 570 29.23 2.15 7.28
CA LEU A 570 29.80 2.19 5.92
C LEU A 570 30.11 3.64 5.47
N SER A 571 31.29 4.11 5.85
CA SER A 571 31.81 5.48 5.69
C SER A 571 32.14 5.84 4.24
N LYS A 572 31.96 4.89 3.30
CA LYS A 572 32.28 5.08 1.88
C LYS A 572 31.11 5.53 1.01
N GLU A 573 29.87 5.60 1.53
CA GLU A 573 28.78 6.19 0.77
C GLU A 573 28.82 7.72 0.85
N LYS A 574 29.28 8.37 -0.23
CA LYS A 574 29.32 9.83 -0.43
C LYS A 574 27.96 10.55 -0.25
N LYS A 575 26.86 9.82 0.02
CA LYS A 575 25.48 10.34 0.04
C LYS A 575 24.84 10.45 1.43
N ARG A 576 25.43 9.91 2.49
CA ARG A 576 24.92 10.13 3.86
C ARG A 576 25.53 11.44 4.40
N LYS A 577 24.68 12.42 4.73
CA LYS A 577 25.09 13.70 5.36
C LYS A 577 25.72 13.50 6.74
N PHE A 578 25.58 12.31 7.32
CA PHE A 578 26.01 11.94 8.66
C PHE A 578 27.07 10.84 8.59
N LYS A 579 28.27 11.11 9.11
CA LYS A 579 29.39 10.17 9.20
C LYS A 579 29.62 9.78 10.66
N ALA A 580 28.64 9.15 11.32
CA ALA A 580 28.84 8.64 12.67
C ALA A 580 29.69 7.37 12.64
N ASN A 581 31.01 7.54 12.70
CA ASN A 581 31.92 6.45 13.01
C ASN A 581 32.10 6.42 14.54
N LEU A 582 31.42 5.50 15.23
CA LEU A 582 31.51 5.37 16.69
C LEU A 582 32.94 5.05 17.16
N ALA A 583 33.80 4.53 16.28
CA ALA A 583 35.21 4.30 16.58
C ALA A 583 35.97 5.61 16.92
N ASN A 584 35.48 6.77 16.45
CA ASN A 584 36.10 8.08 16.69
C ASN A 584 35.24 9.05 17.53
N GLN A 585 33.94 8.77 17.71
CA GLN A 585 33.00 9.66 18.42
C GLN A 585 32.07 8.84 19.32
N THR A 586 32.51 8.60 20.56
CA THR A 586 31.84 7.71 21.53
C THR A 586 30.65 8.35 22.25
N CYS A 587 30.54 9.68 22.25
CA CYS A 587 29.46 10.41 22.92
C CYS A 587 28.75 11.38 21.96
N PHE A 588 27.43 11.48 22.05
CA PHE A 588 26.61 12.37 21.22
C PHE A 588 27.05 13.84 21.32
N THR A 589 27.52 14.28 22.50
CA THR A 589 28.01 15.65 22.76
C THR A 589 29.18 16.05 21.87
N ASN A 590 29.95 15.08 21.35
CA ASN A 590 31.13 15.33 20.54
C ASN A 590 30.85 15.22 19.02
N MET A 591 29.60 14.99 18.62
CA MET A 591 29.23 14.72 17.22
C MET A 591 28.69 15.92 16.44
N SER A 592 28.14 16.94 17.11
CA SER A 592 27.60 18.13 16.44
C SER A 592 27.51 19.34 17.36
N GLU A 593 27.90 20.51 16.85
CA GLU A 593 27.76 21.79 17.56
C GLU A 593 26.29 22.24 17.70
N GLN A 594 25.37 21.69 16.90
CA GLN A 594 23.95 22.01 16.91
C GLN A 594 23.12 20.76 17.23
N PHE A 595 22.23 20.87 18.23
CA PHE A 595 21.30 19.81 18.59
C PHE A 595 20.20 19.64 17.53
N SER A 596 19.94 18.40 17.14
CA SER A 596 18.86 18.05 16.22
C SER A 596 18.27 16.69 16.59
N VAL A 597 16.94 16.65 16.76
CA VAL A 597 16.21 15.43 17.17
C VAL A 597 16.45 14.25 16.19
N PRO A 598 16.38 14.42 14.85
CA PRO A 598 16.75 13.35 13.91
C PRO A 598 18.18 12.81 14.09
N MET A 599 19.13 13.65 14.51
CA MET A 599 20.52 13.21 14.72
C MET A 599 20.65 12.32 15.96
N VAL A 600 19.87 12.60 17.02
CA VAL A 600 19.79 11.74 18.21
C VAL A 600 19.25 10.36 17.84
N TYR A 601 18.16 10.29 17.07
CA TYR A 601 17.59 9.02 16.62
C TYR A 601 18.59 8.19 15.80
N GLN A 602 19.29 8.82 14.83
CA GLN A 602 20.31 8.11 14.04
C GLN A 602 21.48 7.60 14.88
N TRP A 603 21.89 8.35 15.92
CA TRP A 603 22.92 7.90 16.85
C TRP A 603 22.45 6.69 17.67
N LEU A 604 21.24 6.76 18.24
CA LEU A 604 20.65 5.65 18.99
C LEU A 604 20.52 4.38 18.12
N ASP A 605 20.08 4.50 16.87
CA ASP A 605 20.01 3.38 15.94
C ASP A 605 21.39 2.75 15.68
N THR A 606 22.45 3.56 15.68
CA THR A 606 23.83 3.08 15.54
C THR A 606 24.31 2.33 16.77
N VAL A 607 23.97 2.82 17.97
CA VAL A 607 24.25 2.13 19.25
C VAL A 607 23.51 0.79 19.31
N ILE A 608 22.24 0.75 18.90
CA ILE A 608 21.45 -0.50 18.85
C ILE A 608 22.11 -1.49 17.89
N ALA A 609 22.53 -1.05 16.70
CA ALA A 609 23.20 -1.92 15.73
C ALA A 609 24.49 -2.54 16.26
N LEU A 610 25.26 -1.73 16.98
CA LEU A 610 26.51 -2.13 17.61
C LEU A 610 26.27 -3.20 18.69
N LEU A 611 25.34 -2.95 19.61
CA LEU A 611 24.98 -3.88 20.68
C LEU A 611 24.50 -5.21 20.11
N ASP A 612 23.60 -5.18 19.11
CA ASP A 612 23.10 -6.38 18.45
C ASP A 612 24.23 -7.23 17.85
N CYS A 613 25.23 -6.61 17.21
CA CYS A 613 26.36 -7.32 16.60
C CYS A 613 27.22 -8.03 17.65
N TYR A 614 27.60 -7.32 18.72
CA TYR A 614 28.42 -7.91 19.78
C TYR A 614 27.65 -8.99 20.55
N THR A 615 26.38 -8.75 20.89
CA THR A 615 25.52 -9.74 21.52
C THR A 615 25.39 -11.00 20.66
N TRP A 616 25.22 -10.86 19.34
CA TRP A 616 25.19 -11.99 18.41
C TRP A 616 26.48 -12.81 18.47
N VAL A 617 27.65 -12.18 18.29
CA VAL A 617 28.92 -12.89 18.20
C VAL A 617 29.32 -13.56 19.52
N TYR A 618 29.08 -12.89 20.65
CA TYR A 618 29.41 -13.43 21.97
C TYR A 618 28.44 -14.50 22.43
N SER A 619 27.12 -14.34 22.21
CA SER A 619 26.13 -15.36 22.59
C SER A 619 26.34 -16.68 21.85
N GLN A 620 26.84 -16.63 20.62
CA GLN A 620 27.14 -17.82 19.82
C GLN A 620 28.56 -18.35 20.04
N GLY A 621 29.38 -17.69 20.87
CA GLY A 621 30.76 -18.10 21.16
C GLY A 621 31.71 -18.06 19.95
N PHE A 622 31.42 -17.21 18.95
CA PHE A 622 32.26 -17.09 17.75
C PHE A 622 33.54 -16.29 18.01
N LEU A 623 33.50 -15.32 18.94
CA LEU A 623 34.67 -14.60 19.43
C LEU A 623 34.70 -14.61 20.96
N ASN A 624 35.91 -14.59 21.52
CA ASN A 624 36.09 -14.46 22.97
C ASN A 624 35.98 -12.97 23.38
N PRO A 625 35.12 -12.61 24.36
CA PRO A 625 35.00 -11.23 24.85
C PRO A 625 36.32 -10.60 25.30
N ILE A 626 37.28 -11.41 25.76
CA ILE A 626 38.60 -10.96 26.22
C ILE A 626 39.39 -10.30 25.08
N LEU A 627 39.15 -10.69 23.82
CA LEU A 627 39.86 -10.16 22.64
C LEU A 627 39.55 -8.68 22.38
N PHE A 628 38.46 -8.14 22.93
CA PHE A 628 38.02 -6.75 22.72
C PHE A 628 38.03 -5.90 24.01
N GLN A 629 38.59 -6.44 25.10
CA GLN A 629 38.79 -5.70 26.35
C GLN A 629 39.74 -4.51 26.11
N GLY A 630 39.21 -3.29 26.21
CA GLY A 630 40.00 -2.05 26.15
C GLY A 630 39.44 -0.93 25.27
N LYS A 631 38.55 -1.22 24.32
CA LYS A 631 37.92 -0.19 23.46
C LYS A 631 36.41 -0.08 23.67
N PHE A 632 35.70 -1.19 23.80
CA PHE A 632 34.24 -1.21 23.98
C PHE A 632 33.80 -0.77 25.38
N ILE A 633 34.63 -1.03 26.40
CA ILE A 633 34.31 -0.77 27.80
C ILE A 633 34.26 0.73 28.12
N LYS A 634 35.00 1.59 27.41
CA LYS A 634 34.87 3.05 27.57
C LYS A 634 33.48 3.60 27.25
N PHE A 635 32.63 2.86 26.53
CA PHE A 635 31.24 3.23 26.25
C PHE A 635 30.28 2.91 27.41
N LEU A 636 30.58 1.89 28.22
CA LEU A 636 29.73 1.43 29.34
C LEU A 636 30.29 1.80 30.71
N THR A 637 31.55 2.22 30.80
CA THR A 637 32.24 2.53 32.07
C THR A 637 32.67 3.98 32.21
N THR A 638 32.11 4.88 31.40
CA THR A 638 32.15 6.31 31.72
C THR A 638 30.76 6.74 32.18
N ASP A 639 30.44 6.30 33.39
CA ASP A 639 30.04 7.18 34.50
C ASP A 639 30.63 6.61 35.79
#